data_AF-A0AAV8PKK4-F1
#
_entry.id   AF-A0AAV8PKK4-F1
#
_cell.length_a   1.000
_cell.length_b   1.000
_cell.length_c   1.000
_cell.angle_alpha   90.00
_cell.angle_beta   90.00
_cell.angle_gamma   90.00
#
_symmetry.space_group_name_H-M   'P 1'
#
loop_
_entity.id
_entity.type
_entity.pdbx_description
1 polymer ?
#
loop_
_entity_poly.entity_id
_entity_poly.type
_entity_poly.pdbx_seq_one_letter_code
_entity_poly.pdbx_strand_id
1 'polypeptide(L)'
;MCKTPTIYIRSPVPSALRHCAPILPSAEAISSSLVVVVELQHPVRYSTLSSPRNSYFTNNHDNCNLNIKVEGPYWCRGLLPSCSPSLKLSGKRFTSLVATQPVPAQSEESKMDMPREIFLKDYKVPDYLFDAVDLRFDLGEEKTIVSSKIAVLPRAEGAPCPLVLHGSDLKLLSIKVDGKELKKEDFHLDHRHLTLPSPPASAFILETVTEIYPQKNTSLEGLYKSSGNFCTQCEAEGFRKITFYQDRPDVMARYTCRIVADRTLYPVLLSNGNLIEQGDLEGGKHYALWEDPFKKPSYLFALVAGQLESRDDKFVTSSGREVKLRIWTPSEDVPKTAHAMYSLKAAMKWDEDVFGLEYDLDLFNIVAVPDFNMGAMENKSLNIFNSKLVLASPETATDGDYAAILGVIGHEYFHNWTGNRVTCRDWFQLSLKEGLTVFRDQEFSSDMGSRTVKRIADVSRLRNYQFPQDNGPMAHPVRPHSYIKMDNFYTVTVYEKGAEVVRMYKTLLGSSGFRKGMDLYFKRHDGQAVTCEDFFAAMCDANDADLSSFLLWYSQAGTPQVKVTSSYDPDARMYSLNFSQEVPPTPGQPVKEPMFIPIALGLLDSSGKDMPLTSVYHDGVQQTISSNDQAVCKTVLHVKKKEEEFVFANIPERPIPSLLRDYSAPIRLDSDLTESDLFFLLAHDSDEFNRWEAGQVLARKLMLSLVADFQQNKSLSLNPKFIEGIRSILCNTSLDKEFIAKAITLPGEGEIMDMMTVADPDAVHAVRVFIKKQIALNLKEDLLATVINNRSSETYVFDHHNMARRALKNTSLAYVASLDDPELTDLALHEYKSATNMTDQFAALAAIAQNVGEDRDDVLSDFYTKWQHDFLVVNKWFALQAMSDIPGNVTNVQKLLGHPAFDLRNPNKVYSLIGGFCGSPVNFHAKDGSGYKFLGELVLQLDKINPQVASRMVSAFSRWRRYDEHRQALAKAQLEMIISGNGLSDNVYEIASKSLGAA
;
A
#
# COMPACT_ATOMS: atom_id res chain seq x y z
N MET A 1 48.43 16.26 41.77
CA MET A 1 49.49 15.25 41.52
C MET A 1 49.49 15.02 40.01
N CYS A 2 50.56 15.34 39.27
CA CYS A 2 51.80 14.56 39.09
C CYS A 2 51.53 13.27 38.28
N LYS A 3 52.10 13.02 37.08
CA LYS A 3 53.27 13.63 36.38
C LYS A 3 53.12 13.68 34.83
N THR A 4 53.85 14.61 34.21
CA THR A 4 54.31 14.74 32.79
C THR A 4 55.62 13.95 32.54
N PRO A 5 56.39 14.02 31.40
CA PRO A 5 56.40 14.90 30.20
C PRO A 5 56.19 14.09 28.87
N THR A 6 56.55 14.44 27.62
CA THR A 6 57.41 15.48 26.95
C THR A 6 56.85 15.66 25.52
N ILE A 7 56.46 16.82 24.98
CA ILE A 7 57.18 18.06 24.58
C ILE A 7 58.17 17.90 23.40
N TYR A 8 57.87 18.60 22.29
CA TYR A 8 58.84 19.37 21.49
C TYR A 8 58.19 20.69 21.02
N ILE A 9 58.99 21.70 20.62
CA ILE A 9 58.65 23.13 20.71
C ILE A 9 59.00 23.89 19.42
N ARG A 10 58.12 24.81 18.96
CA ARG A 10 58.49 26.22 18.63
C ARG A 10 57.31 27.13 18.23
N SER A 11 57.31 28.31 18.84
CA SER A 11 56.69 29.59 18.40
C SER A 11 57.85 30.53 17.95
N PRO A 12 57.68 31.79 17.44
CA PRO A 12 56.61 32.74 17.75
C PRO A 12 56.05 33.62 16.60
N VAL A 13 55.05 34.45 16.98
CA VAL A 13 54.47 35.67 16.35
C VAL A 13 55.42 36.90 16.46
N PRO A 14 55.07 38.17 16.10
CA PRO A 14 53.98 38.76 15.27
C PRO A 14 54.44 39.87 14.27
N SER A 15 53.52 40.50 13.50
CA SER A 15 53.35 41.97 13.35
C SER A 15 52.34 42.37 12.24
N ALA A 16 52.05 43.67 12.09
CA ALA A 16 50.68 44.19 11.99
C ALA A 16 50.53 45.56 11.26
N LEU A 17 49.29 46.10 11.20
CA LEU A 17 48.88 47.47 10.77
C LEU A 17 48.80 47.68 9.23
N ARG A 18 47.93 48.53 8.62
CA ARG A 18 46.90 49.47 9.14
C ARG A 18 45.91 49.96 8.05
N HIS A 19 44.64 50.22 8.45
CA HIS A 19 43.65 51.19 7.88
C HIS A 19 43.19 51.03 6.40
N CYS A 20 42.05 51.57 5.92
CA CYS A 20 41.04 52.50 6.46
C CYS A 20 39.58 51.97 6.34
N ALA A 21 38.66 52.54 7.14
CA ALA A 21 37.20 52.61 6.92
C ALA A 21 36.82 54.10 6.63
N PRO A 22 35.56 54.59 6.49
CA PRO A 22 34.24 54.14 6.99
C PRO A 22 33.22 53.90 5.83
N ILE A 23 31.88 53.73 5.93
CA ILE A 23 30.82 54.38 6.75
C ILE A 23 29.67 53.40 7.10
N LEU A 24 29.17 53.53 8.33
CA LEU A 24 27.94 52.97 8.92
C LEU A 24 26.90 54.12 9.07
N PRO A 25 25.57 53.90 9.19
CA PRO A 25 24.96 53.16 10.31
C PRO A 25 23.66 52.39 9.92
N SER A 26 22.84 51.76 10.78
CA SER A 26 22.77 51.61 12.26
C SER A 26 21.92 50.39 12.67
N ALA A 27 22.25 49.76 13.80
CA ALA A 27 21.42 49.51 15.02
C ALA A 27 19.90 49.15 14.91
N GLU A 28 19.26 48.42 15.85
CA GLU A 28 19.64 47.40 16.86
C GLU A 28 18.35 46.95 17.61
N ALA A 29 18.46 46.16 18.68
CA ALA A 29 17.41 45.76 19.64
C ALA A 29 16.33 44.79 19.10
N ILE A 30 16.02 43.64 19.73
CA ILE A 30 15.73 43.32 21.15
C ILE A 30 14.38 43.91 21.62
N SER A 31 13.34 43.08 21.74
CA SER A 31 12.68 42.85 23.04
C SER A 31 11.69 41.69 23.00
N SER A 32 11.59 40.99 24.12
CA SER A 32 10.49 40.08 24.45
C SER A 32 9.23 40.84 24.87
N SER A 33 8.06 40.24 24.63
CA SER A 33 6.78 40.55 25.31
C SER A 33 5.71 39.54 24.89
N LEU A 34 4.69 39.21 25.68
CA LEU A 34 4.55 39.13 27.14
C LEU A 34 3.24 38.34 27.37
N VAL A 35 3.13 37.50 28.41
CA VAL A 35 1.82 36.92 28.74
C VAL A 35 0.93 38.03 29.32
N VAL A 36 -0.20 38.29 28.67
CA VAL A 36 -1.21 39.24 29.15
C VAL A 36 -2.45 38.46 29.56
N VAL A 37 -2.63 38.28 30.86
CA VAL A 37 -3.89 37.82 31.45
C VAL A 37 -4.80 39.04 31.61
N VAL A 38 -5.96 39.05 30.96
CA VAL A 38 -7.07 39.94 31.31
C VAL A 38 -8.28 39.07 31.65
N GLU A 39 -8.52 38.95 32.95
CA GLU A 39 -9.80 38.55 33.51
C GLU A 39 -10.70 39.80 33.57
N LEU A 40 -12.01 39.68 33.28
CA LEU A 40 -13.12 40.17 34.11
C LEU A 40 -14.49 40.19 33.39
N GLN A 41 -15.50 39.73 34.15
CA GLN A 41 -16.91 40.18 34.19
C GLN A 41 -17.90 39.90 33.04
N HIS A 42 -18.93 39.12 33.41
CA HIS A 42 -20.26 39.10 32.79
C HIS A 42 -20.96 40.48 32.85
N PRO A 43 -22.04 40.64 32.06
CA PRO A 43 -23.31 40.99 32.70
C PRO A 43 -24.41 39.91 32.52
N VAL A 44 -25.07 39.62 33.64
CA VAL A 44 -26.10 38.60 33.84
C VAL A 44 -27.50 39.24 33.83
N ARG A 45 -28.44 38.81 32.95
CA ARG A 45 -29.83 38.38 33.28
C ARG A 45 -30.88 38.30 32.14
N TYR A 46 -31.73 37.26 32.26
CA TYR A 46 -33.17 37.18 31.92
C TYR A 46 -33.63 37.36 30.45
N SER A 47 -34.73 36.76 29.96
CA SER A 47 -35.80 35.96 30.61
C SER A 47 -36.49 34.91 29.67
N THR A 48 -36.55 33.66 30.14
CA THR A 48 -37.72 32.74 30.19
C THR A 48 -38.65 32.45 28.97
N LEU A 49 -39.03 31.16 28.85
CA LEU A 49 -40.23 30.60 28.18
C LEU A 49 -40.24 30.68 26.63
N SER A 50 -40.69 29.68 25.86
CA SER A 50 -41.55 28.51 26.18
C SER A 50 -41.34 27.32 25.22
N SER A 51 -41.80 26.13 25.61
CA SER A 51 -42.12 24.99 24.74
C SER A 51 -43.53 24.50 25.10
N PRO A 52 -44.39 24.15 24.12
CA PRO A 52 -44.61 22.70 23.93
C PRO A 52 -44.93 22.23 22.49
N ARG A 53 -44.75 20.92 22.34
CA ARG A 53 -45.14 19.98 21.27
C ARG A 53 -46.54 20.17 20.65
N ASN A 54 -46.68 19.84 19.35
CA ASN A 54 -47.54 18.78 18.76
C ASN A 54 -47.68 18.99 17.22
N SER A 55 -47.73 18.03 16.27
CA SER A 55 -47.97 16.56 16.16
C SER A 55 -49.33 16.15 15.56
N TYR A 56 -49.34 15.00 14.85
CA TYR A 56 -50.46 14.36 14.11
C TYR A 56 -50.95 15.11 12.84
N PHE A 57 -51.55 14.52 11.79
CA PHE A 57 -52.09 13.18 11.45
C PHE A 57 -51.46 12.70 10.10
N THR A 58 -51.16 11.44 9.76
CA THR A 58 -51.80 10.10 9.84
C THR A 58 -52.95 9.81 8.84
N ASN A 59 -52.99 8.54 8.38
CA ASN A 59 -54.08 7.82 7.69
C ASN A 59 -54.39 8.14 6.21
N ASN A 60 -54.98 7.24 5.39
CA ASN A 60 -54.88 5.76 5.24
C ASN A 60 -55.68 5.34 3.98
N HIS A 61 -55.76 4.03 3.66
CA HIS A 61 -56.70 3.38 2.70
C HIS A 61 -56.45 3.64 1.18
N ASP A 62 -56.77 2.73 0.24
CA ASP A 62 -57.29 1.36 0.39
C ASP A 62 -56.88 0.39 -0.76
N ASN A 63 -57.20 -0.90 -0.58
CA ASN A 63 -56.96 -1.99 -1.54
C ASN A 63 -57.92 -1.99 -2.75
N CYS A 64 -57.50 -2.58 -3.88
CA CYS A 64 -58.37 -3.46 -4.66
C CYS A 64 -57.60 -4.49 -5.52
N ASN A 65 -58.13 -5.72 -5.61
CA ASN A 65 -57.57 -6.83 -6.41
C ASN A 65 -58.25 -6.95 -7.78
N LEU A 66 -57.55 -7.50 -8.79
CA LEU A 66 -58.00 -8.49 -9.79
C LEU A 66 -56.86 -8.78 -10.80
N ASN A 67 -56.80 -9.88 -11.58
CA ASN A 67 -56.82 -11.33 -11.30
C ASN A 67 -56.79 -12.09 -12.67
N ILE A 68 -56.00 -13.18 -12.75
CA ILE A 68 -56.33 -14.46 -13.44
C ILE A 68 -56.09 -14.64 -14.98
N LYS A 69 -55.62 -15.87 -15.30
CA LYS A 69 -55.44 -16.61 -16.58
C LYS A 69 -54.21 -16.24 -17.44
N VAL A 70 -53.27 -17.14 -17.78
CA VAL A 70 -53.20 -18.62 -18.08
C VAL A 70 -53.52 -18.99 -19.53
N GLU A 71 -52.53 -19.53 -20.24
CA GLU A 71 -52.63 -20.79 -21.02
C GLU A 71 -51.25 -21.33 -21.47
N GLY A 72 -51.17 -22.64 -21.74
CA GLY A 72 -50.04 -23.31 -22.43
C GLY A 72 -50.44 -23.67 -23.89
N PRO A 73 -49.68 -24.51 -24.63
CA PRO A 73 -49.67 -25.96 -24.32
C PRO A 73 -48.39 -26.75 -24.72
N TYR A 74 -48.49 -28.09 -24.66
CA TYR A 74 -47.45 -29.12 -24.85
C TYR A 74 -47.14 -29.47 -26.33
N TRP A 75 -46.07 -30.26 -26.57
CA TRP A 75 -46.04 -31.65 -27.15
C TRP A 75 -44.68 -31.95 -27.89
N CYS A 76 -44.15 -33.18 -28.03
CA CYS A 76 -44.07 -34.37 -27.15
C CYS A 76 -43.21 -35.53 -27.78
N ARG A 77 -42.37 -36.24 -26.99
CA ARG A 77 -41.75 -37.59 -27.26
C ARG A 77 -40.77 -37.69 -28.47
N GLY A 78 -39.94 -38.73 -28.66
CA GLY A 78 -39.55 -39.98 -27.95
C GLY A 78 -38.26 -40.54 -28.63
N LEU A 79 -37.58 -41.65 -28.29
CA LEU A 79 -37.92 -42.97 -27.71
C LEU A 79 -36.66 -43.70 -27.15
N LEU A 80 -36.85 -44.90 -26.56
CA LEU A 80 -35.85 -45.90 -26.09
C LEU A 80 -35.43 -46.87 -27.25
N PRO A 81 -34.56 -47.93 -27.12
CA PRO A 81 -34.04 -48.59 -25.91
C PRO A 81 -32.59 -49.18 -25.90
N SER A 82 -32.25 -49.77 -24.75
CA SER A 82 -31.25 -50.81 -24.40
C SER A 82 -30.41 -51.56 -25.48
N CYS A 83 -29.14 -51.86 -25.14
CA CYS A 83 -28.67 -53.26 -24.93
C CYS A 83 -27.25 -53.38 -24.32
N SER A 84 -26.98 -54.48 -23.61
CA SER A 84 -25.64 -54.96 -23.21
C SER A 84 -25.14 -56.03 -24.21
N PRO A 85 -23.85 -56.44 -24.23
CA PRO A 85 -23.36 -57.40 -23.23
C PRO A 85 -21.87 -57.30 -22.84
N SER A 86 -21.47 -58.19 -21.93
CA SER A 86 -20.13 -58.36 -21.35
C SER A 86 -19.05 -58.94 -22.29
N LEU A 87 -17.78 -58.73 -21.94
CA LEU A 87 -16.73 -59.74 -22.15
C LEU A 87 -15.81 -59.84 -20.91
N LYS A 88 -15.44 -61.07 -20.53
CA LYS A 88 -14.55 -61.37 -19.41
C LYS A 88 -13.15 -61.71 -19.92
N LEU A 89 -12.11 -61.38 -19.16
CA LEU A 89 -10.83 -62.08 -19.18
C LEU A 89 -10.33 -62.31 -17.75
N SER A 90 -9.51 -63.35 -17.55
CA SER A 90 -9.28 -63.96 -16.25
C SER A 90 -7.81 -63.94 -15.79
N GLY A 91 -7.57 -63.46 -14.56
CA GLY A 91 -6.33 -63.66 -13.80
C GLY A 91 -6.59 -64.49 -12.53
N LYS A 92 -5.57 -65.19 -12.01
CA LYS A 92 -5.74 -66.15 -10.89
C LYS A 92 -5.33 -65.57 -9.53
N ARG A 93 -5.99 -66.11 -8.49
CA ARG A 93 -5.74 -65.95 -7.04
C ARG A 93 -4.27 -65.76 -6.65
N PHE A 94 -4.08 -64.93 -5.62
CA PHE A 94 -3.42 -65.39 -4.39
C PHE A 94 -4.25 -64.95 -3.17
N THR A 95 -4.25 -65.74 -2.11
CA THR A 95 -4.99 -65.47 -0.86
C THR A 95 -4.04 -65.11 0.26
N SER A 96 -4.28 -63.98 0.91
CA SER A 96 -3.66 -63.62 2.19
C SER A 96 -4.75 -63.17 3.16
N LEU A 97 -4.86 -63.87 4.30
CA LEU A 97 -5.76 -63.51 5.38
C LEU A 97 -4.96 -62.71 6.42
N VAL A 98 -5.13 -61.39 6.41
CA VAL A 98 -4.65 -60.51 7.48
C VAL A 98 -5.88 -59.88 8.14
N ALA A 99 -6.04 -60.12 9.44
CA ALA A 99 -7.14 -59.52 10.20
C ALA A 99 -6.84 -58.04 10.46
N THR A 100 -7.51 -57.15 9.76
CA THR A 100 -7.47 -55.71 10.01
C THR A 100 -8.44 -55.34 11.14
N GLN A 101 -7.98 -54.48 12.05
CA GLN A 101 -8.85 -53.83 13.04
C GLN A 101 -9.85 -52.90 12.32
N PRO A 102 -11.02 -52.62 12.92
CA PRO A 102 -11.97 -51.68 12.34
C PRO A 102 -11.30 -50.30 12.17
N VAL A 103 -11.40 -49.76 10.95
CA VAL A 103 -10.96 -48.40 10.64
C VAL A 103 -11.75 -47.44 11.53
N PRO A 104 -11.12 -46.45 12.21
CA PRO A 104 -11.86 -45.42 12.92
C PRO A 104 -12.80 -44.71 11.95
N ALA A 105 -13.99 -44.32 12.42
CA ALA A 105 -15.02 -43.73 11.56
C ALA A 105 -14.43 -42.58 10.73
N GLN A 106 -14.65 -42.62 9.41
CA GLN A 106 -14.30 -41.51 8.55
C GLN A 106 -15.01 -40.27 9.10
N SER A 107 -14.23 -39.23 9.42
CA SER A 107 -14.78 -37.90 9.59
C SER A 107 -15.58 -37.57 8.34
N GLU A 108 -16.84 -37.17 8.50
CA GLU A 108 -17.64 -36.67 7.38
C GLU A 108 -16.84 -35.56 6.70
N GLU A 109 -16.55 -35.69 5.41
CA GLU A 109 -15.94 -34.61 4.64
C GLU A 109 -16.92 -33.44 4.70
N SER A 110 -16.55 -32.39 5.45
CA SER A 110 -17.38 -31.22 5.61
C SER A 110 -17.65 -30.64 4.23
N LYS A 111 -18.93 -30.63 3.83
CA LYS A 111 -19.37 -29.74 2.76
C LYS A 111 -18.97 -28.33 3.18
N MET A 112 -17.96 -27.77 2.52
CA MET A 112 -17.69 -26.34 2.63
C MET A 112 -18.95 -25.61 2.20
N ASP A 113 -19.53 -24.82 3.09
CA ASP A 113 -20.57 -23.88 2.71
C ASP A 113 -20.01 -22.93 1.65
N MET A 114 -20.84 -22.55 0.68
CA MET A 114 -20.43 -21.63 -0.39
C MET A 114 -19.91 -20.31 0.23
N PRO A 115 -18.80 -19.74 -0.27
CA PRO A 115 -18.22 -18.52 0.29
C PRO A 115 -19.24 -17.40 0.38
N ARG A 116 -19.46 -16.86 1.58
CA ARG A 116 -20.53 -15.91 1.87
C ARG A 116 -20.03 -14.47 1.79
N GLU A 117 -20.69 -13.68 0.96
CA GLU A 117 -20.47 -12.24 0.89
C GLU A 117 -21.05 -11.50 2.13
N ILE A 118 -20.27 -10.55 2.64
CA ILE A 118 -20.56 -9.70 3.79
C ILE A 118 -20.73 -8.26 3.28
N PHE A 119 -21.72 -7.51 3.78
CA PHE A 119 -22.06 -6.16 3.29
C PHE A 119 -21.98 -5.08 4.38
N LEU A 120 -21.49 -3.89 4.01
CA LEU A 120 -21.40 -2.71 4.89
C LEU A 120 -22.77 -2.32 5.49
N LYS A 121 -23.84 -2.40 4.69
CA LYS A 121 -25.22 -2.09 5.10
C LYS A 121 -25.74 -2.97 6.25
N ASP A 122 -25.15 -4.15 6.45
CA ASP A 122 -25.59 -5.14 7.44
C ASP A 122 -24.84 -4.97 8.79
N TYR A 123 -23.99 -3.94 8.92
CA TYR A 123 -23.28 -3.63 10.17
C TYR A 123 -24.24 -3.50 11.36
N LYS A 124 -23.87 -4.17 12.46
CA LYS A 124 -24.50 -4.02 13.78
C LYS A 124 -23.41 -3.89 14.83
N VAL A 125 -23.61 -2.96 15.76
CA VAL A 125 -22.81 -2.83 16.98
C VAL A 125 -22.91 -4.14 17.78
N PRO A 126 -21.83 -4.69 18.34
CA PRO A 126 -21.86 -5.98 19.03
C PRO A 126 -22.73 -5.94 20.29
N ASP A 127 -23.46 -7.03 20.53
CA ASP A 127 -24.34 -7.20 21.71
C ASP A 127 -23.56 -7.34 23.03
N TYR A 128 -22.29 -7.76 22.94
CA TYR A 128 -21.36 -7.92 24.05
C TYR A 128 -20.09 -7.11 23.80
N LEU A 129 -19.62 -6.39 24.82
CA LEU A 129 -18.31 -5.73 24.83
C LEU A 129 -17.36 -6.49 25.75
N PHE A 130 -16.05 -6.32 25.54
CA PHE A 130 -15.02 -6.87 26.42
C PHE A 130 -14.24 -5.72 27.07
N ASP A 131 -14.01 -5.76 28.38
CA ASP A 131 -13.26 -4.69 29.06
C ASP A 131 -11.78 -5.01 29.24
N ALA A 132 -11.47 -6.26 29.58
CA ALA A 132 -10.13 -6.78 29.79
C ALA A 132 -10.00 -8.22 29.27
N VAL A 133 -8.82 -8.55 28.76
CA VAL A 133 -8.45 -9.88 28.26
C VAL A 133 -7.11 -10.29 28.88
N ASP A 134 -7.15 -11.29 29.76
CA ASP A 134 -5.97 -11.96 30.28
C ASP A 134 -5.61 -13.14 29.37
N LEU A 135 -4.44 -13.09 28.72
CA LEU A 135 -3.90 -14.17 27.90
C LEU A 135 -2.71 -14.84 28.59
N ARG A 136 -2.63 -16.16 28.46
CA ARG A 136 -1.43 -16.95 28.79
C ARG A 136 -1.07 -17.87 27.62
N PHE A 137 0.19 -17.83 27.20
CA PHE A 137 0.76 -18.71 26.17
C PHE A 137 1.81 -19.61 26.81
N ASP A 138 1.57 -20.92 26.82
CA ASP A 138 2.59 -21.93 27.07
C ASP A 138 3.12 -22.43 25.72
N LEU A 139 4.21 -21.82 25.26
CA LEU A 139 4.85 -22.12 23.98
C LEU A 139 5.60 -23.46 24.03
N GLY A 140 5.66 -24.14 22.88
CA GLY A 140 6.37 -25.40 22.68
C GLY A 140 6.43 -25.84 21.21
N GLU A 141 7.42 -26.67 20.87
CA GLU A 141 7.73 -27.06 19.48
C GLU A 141 6.65 -27.94 18.84
N GLU A 142 6.04 -28.84 19.61
CA GLU A 142 4.99 -29.73 19.11
C GLU A 142 3.62 -29.05 19.04
N LYS A 143 3.37 -28.08 19.94
CA LYS A 143 2.10 -27.37 20.12
C LYS A 143 2.27 -26.23 21.11
N THR A 144 1.39 -25.23 21.00
CA THR A 144 1.22 -24.17 22.00
C THR A 144 -0.15 -24.33 22.67
N ILE A 145 -0.19 -24.10 23.99
CA ILE A 145 -1.46 -23.98 24.74
C ILE A 145 -1.72 -22.50 25.01
N VAL A 146 -2.91 -22.04 24.66
CA VAL A 146 -3.37 -20.67 24.93
C VAL A 146 -4.50 -20.74 25.94
N SER A 147 -4.37 -20.03 27.06
CA SER A 147 -5.49 -19.74 27.96
C SER A 147 -5.92 -18.31 27.73
N SER A 148 -7.21 -18.10 27.54
CA SER A 148 -7.84 -16.78 27.38
C SER A 148 -8.90 -16.61 28.46
N LYS A 149 -8.88 -15.47 29.15
CA LYS A 149 -9.84 -15.10 30.19
C LYS A 149 -10.34 -13.68 29.92
N ILE A 150 -11.63 -13.55 29.65
CA ILE A 150 -12.26 -12.34 29.10
C ILE A 150 -13.29 -11.81 30.09
N ALA A 151 -13.21 -10.54 30.44
CA ALA A 151 -14.24 -9.83 31.19
C ALA A 151 -15.34 -9.33 30.23
N VAL A 152 -16.47 -10.04 30.18
CA VAL A 152 -17.56 -9.81 29.24
C VAL A 152 -18.61 -8.89 29.84
N LEU A 153 -19.04 -7.89 29.06
CA LEU A 153 -20.06 -6.90 29.40
C LEU A 153 -21.23 -6.97 28.40
N PRO A 154 -22.40 -7.55 28.77
CA PRO A 154 -23.63 -7.42 28.00
C PRO A 154 -24.07 -5.96 27.88
N ARG A 155 -24.56 -5.53 26.70
CA ARG A 155 -24.66 -4.08 26.40
C ARG A 155 -25.92 -3.38 26.93
N ALA A 156 -27.06 -4.06 27.07
CA ALA A 156 -28.30 -3.51 27.66
C ALA A 156 -29.33 -4.62 28.00
N GLU A 157 -30.36 -4.26 28.80
CA GLU A 157 -31.45 -5.17 29.20
C GLU A 157 -32.31 -5.62 28.00
N GLY A 158 -32.49 -6.93 27.86
CA GLY A 158 -33.28 -7.56 26.79
C GLY A 158 -33.34 -9.08 26.94
N ALA A 159 -33.95 -9.77 25.97
CA ALA A 159 -33.87 -11.23 25.92
C ALA A 159 -32.42 -11.66 25.61
N PRO A 160 -31.87 -12.70 26.29
CA PRO A 160 -30.49 -13.10 26.10
C PRO A 160 -30.24 -13.58 24.67
N CYS A 161 -29.38 -12.87 23.95
CA CYS A 161 -28.89 -13.26 22.64
C CYS A 161 -27.65 -14.19 22.78
N PRO A 162 -27.42 -15.14 21.86
CA PRO A 162 -26.22 -15.97 21.91
C PRO A 162 -24.93 -15.14 21.79
N LEU A 163 -23.94 -15.41 22.65
CA LEU A 163 -22.58 -14.90 22.42
C LEU A 163 -21.89 -15.82 21.41
N VAL A 164 -21.59 -15.29 20.22
CA VAL A 164 -20.87 -15.99 19.16
C VAL A 164 -19.42 -15.50 19.11
N LEU A 165 -18.48 -16.43 19.13
CA LEU A 165 -17.04 -16.19 19.09
C LEU A 165 -16.45 -16.91 17.88
N HIS A 166 -15.67 -16.20 17.06
CA HIS A 166 -14.95 -16.79 15.94
C HIS A 166 -13.76 -17.60 16.45
N GLY A 167 -13.45 -18.71 15.78
CA GLY A 167 -12.27 -19.53 16.01
C GLY A 167 -11.99 -20.45 14.82
N SER A 168 -10.77 -20.44 14.29
CA SER A 168 -10.33 -21.30 13.17
C SER A 168 -9.11 -22.11 13.58
N ASP A 169 -9.08 -23.39 13.19
CA ASP A 169 -7.94 -24.30 13.42
C ASP A 169 -7.62 -24.53 14.93
N LEU A 170 -8.55 -24.16 15.81
CA LEU A 170 -8.43 -24.26 17.27
C LEU A 170 -8.96 -25.62 17.78
N LYS A 171 -8.20 -26.26 18.67
CA LYS A 171 -8.71 -27.37 19.48
C LYS A 171 -9.06 -26.88 20.89
N LEU A 172 -10.37 -26.75 21.18
CA LEU A 172 -10.85 -26.42 22.52
C LEU A 172 -10.53 -27.54 23.52
N LEU A 173 -9.97 -27.19 24.68
CA LEU A 173 -9.61 -28.13 25.76
C LEU A 173 -10.54 -27.99 26.98
N SER A 174 -10.90 -26.76 27.35
CA SER A 174 -11.79 -26.44 28.48
C SER A 174 -12.47 -25.09 28.25
N ILE A 175 -13.63 -24.90 28.91
CA ILE A 175 -14.42 -23.68 28.82
C ILE A 175 -15.22 -23.47 30.11
N LYS A 176 -15.16 -22.25 30.67
CA LYS A 176 -15.80 -21.90 31.94
C LYS A 176 -16.49 -20.55 31.86
N VAL A 177 -17.56 -20.40 32.64
CA VAL A 177 -18.18 -19.12 32.95
C VAL A 177 -18.14 -18.94 34.47
N ASP A 178 -17.58 -17.82 34.93
CA ASP A 178 -17.37 -17.50 36.35
C ASP A 178 -16.67 -18.63 37.13
N GLY A 179 -15.66 -19.24 36.51
CA GLY A 179 -14.89 -20.36 37.06
C GLY A 179 -15.58 -21.72 37.03
N LYS A 180 -16.86 -21.79 36.66
CA LYS A 180 -17.63 -23.04 36.51
C LYS A 180 -17.47 -23.59 35.09
N GLU A 181 -16.96 -24.82 34.98
CA GLU A 181 -16.84 -25.55 33.71
C GLU A 181 -18.21 -25.74 33.04
N LEU A 182 -18.28 -25.45 31.74
CA LEU A 182 -19.43 -25.71 30.89
C LEU A 182 -19.34 -27.10 30.27
N LYS A 183 -20.49 -27.76 30.10
CA LYS A 183 -20.59 -29.04 29.42
C LYS A 183 -20.88 -28.87 27.92
N LYS A 184 -20.80 -29.98 27.17
CA LYS A 184 -21.11 -30.00 25.74
C LYS A 184 -22.57 -29.67 25.39
N GLU A 185 -23.49 -29.77 26.34
CA GLU A 185 -24.87 -29.30 26.17
C GLU A 185 -25.06 -27.79 26.44
N ASP A 186 -24.08 -27.11 27.07
CA ASP A 186 -24.17 -25.69 27.45
C ASP A 186 -23.63 -24.74 26.34
N PHE A 187 -22.93 -25.27 25.32
CA PHE A 187 -22.36 -24.50 24.20
C PHE A 187 -22.43 -25.27 22.87
N HIS A 188 -22.43 -24.56 21.76
CA HIS A 188 -22.21 -25.13 20.42
C HIS A 188 -20.80 -24.81 19.92
N LEU A 189 -20.15 -25.76 19.27
CA LEU A 189 -18.83 -25.60 18.66
C LEU A 189 -18.86 -26.19 17.25
N ASP A 190 -18.58 -25.34 16.27
CA ASP A 190 -18.39 -25.70 14.87
C ASP A 190 -16.95 -25.37 14.41
N HIS A 191 -16.66 -25.51 13.12
CA HIS A 191 -15.33 -25.31 12.53
C HIS A 191 -14.86 -23.84 12.42
N ARG A 192 -15.78 -22.88 12.58
CA ARG A 192 -15.56 -21.42 12.53
C ARG A 192 -16.00 -20.70 13.82
N HIS A 193 -16.86 -21.30 14.66
CA HIS A 193 -17.42 -20.62 15.85
C HIS A 193 -17.55 -21.47 17.12
N LEU A 194 -17.39 -20.81 18.25
CA LEU A 194 -17.87 -21.21 19.57
C LEU A 194 -19.05 -20.31 19.95
N THR A 195 -20.22 -20.88 20.24
CA THR A 195 -21.44 -20.15 20.59
C THR A 195 -21.95 -20.55 21.97
N LEU A 196 -22.19 -19.57 22.84
CA LEU A 196 -22.96 -19.73 24.08
C LEU A 196 -24.43 -19.34 23.81
N PRO A 197 -25.40 -20.28 23.78
CA PRO A 197 -26.79 -19.97 23.44
C PRO A 197 -27.55 -19.14 24.49
N SER A 198 -27.06 -19.13 25.73
CA SER A 198 -27.68 -18.41 26.86
C SER A 198 -26.61 -18.00 27.88
N PRO A 199 -25.76 -17.00 27.56
CA PRO A 199 -24.75 -16.48 28.48
C PRO A 199 -25.40 -15.70 29.65
N PRO A 200 -24.64 -15.38 30.71
CA PRO A 200 -25.14 -14.53 31.79
C PRO A 200 -25.59 -13.15 31.30
N ALA A 201 -26.71 -12.65 31.87
CA ALA A 201 -27.26 -11.33 31.55
C ALA A 201 -26.55 -10.18 32.30
N SER A 202 -25.80 -10.48 33.36
CA SER A 202 -24.86 -9.57 34.01
C SER A 202 -23.47 -9.69 33.40
N ALA A 203 -22.54 -8.79 33.75
CA ALA A 203 -21.12 -9.00 33.47
C ALA A 203 -20.63 -10.35 34.05
N PHE A 204 -19.75 -11.03 33.30
CA PHE A 204 -19.22 -12.35 33.66
C PHE A 204 -17.79 -12.56 33.15
N ILE A 205 -17.09 -13.53 33.72
CA ILE A 205 -15.78 -13.98 33.24
C ILE A 205 -15.96 -15.22 32.35
N LEU A 206 -15.56 -15.12 31.08
CA LEU A 206 -15.40 -16.28 30.21
C LEU A 206 -13.94 -16.75 30.24
N GLU A 207 -13.70 -18.03 30.51
CA GLU A 207 -12.38 -18.64 30.38
C GLU A 207 -12.42 -19.74 29.30
N THR A 208 -11.45 -19.77 28.40
CA THR A 208 -11.27 -20.84 27.41
C THR A 208 -9.80 -21.25 27.33
N VAL A 209 -9.53 -22.55 27.15
CA VAL A 209 -8.17 -23.04 26.86
C VAL A 209 -8.16 -23.74 25.50
N THR A 210 -7.24 -23.36 24.62
CA THR A 210 -7.08 -23.87 23.26
C THR A 210 -5.69 -24.45 23.02
N GLU A 211 -5.61 -25.48 22.17
CA GLU A 211 -4.38 -26.09 21.67
C GLU A 211 -4.22 -25.75 20.17
N ILE A 212 -3.05 -25.21 19.80
CA ILE A 212 -2.73 -24.76 18.43
C ILE A 212 -1.34 -25.23 17.99
N TYR A 213 -1.07 -25.20 16.67
CA TYR A 213 0.15 -25.74 16.06
C TYR A 213 0.90 -24.71 15.19
N PRO A 214 1.59 -23.71 15.78
CA PRO A 214 2.23 -22.61 15.03
C PRO A 214 3.27 -23.08 14.01
N GLN A 215 3.94 -24.21 14.29
CA GLN A 215 4.95 -24.82 13.41
C GLN A 215 4.36 -25.51 12.17
N LYS A 216 3.03 -25.63 12.08
CA LYS A 216 2.30 -26.12 10.90
C LYS A 216 1.58 -24.99 10.14
N ASN A 217 1.57 -23.77 10.67
CA ASN A 217 0.80 -22.66 10.14
C ASN A 217 1.54 -21.96 8.99
N THR A 218 1.46 -22.52 7.78
CA THR A 218 2.05 -21.92 6.56
C THR A 218 1.26 -20.74 6.00
N SER A 219 0.05 -20.47 6.54
CA SER A 219 -0.76 -19.31 6.14
C SER A 219 -0.21 -17.97 6.65
N LEU A 220 0.67 -18.02 7.67
CA LEU A 220 1.28 -16.86 8.33
C LEU A 220 0.23 -15.88 8.90
N GLU A 221 -0.88 -16.42 9.41
CA GLU A 221 -2.03 -15.70 9.98
C GLU A 221 -2.36 -16.32 11.34
N GLY A 222 -2.56 -15.51 12.39
CA GLY A 222 -2.54 -15.96 13.78
C GLY A 222 -1.11 -16.15 14.30
N LEU A 223 -0.89 -17.12 15.20
CA LEU A 223 0.44 -17.47 15.71
C LEU A 223 1.11 -18.52 14.78
N TYR A 224 2.34 -18.25 14.35
CA TYR A 224 3.12 -19.14 13.48
C TYR A 224 4.62 -19.11 13.83
N LYS A 225 5.45 -19.86 13.09
CA LYS A 225 6.92 -19.82 13.20
C LYS A 225 7.58 -19.27 11.93
N SER A 226 8.50 -18.32 12.09
CA SER A 226 9.39 -17.78 11.03
C SER A 226 10.85 -17.99 11.43
N SER A 227 11.64 -18.60 10.55
CA SER A 227 13.05 -19.00 10.82
C SER A 227 13.30 -19.63 12.21
N GLY A 228 12.34 -20.39 12.74
CA GLY A 228 12.42 -21.04 14.07
C GLY A 228 11.93 -20.20 15.25
N ASN A 229 11.78 -18.88 15.10
CA ASN A 229 11.17 -17.99 16.09
C ASN A 229 9.63 -18.01 15.99
N PHE A 230 8.90 -17.74 17.08
CA PHE A 230 7.46 -17.52 17.06
C PHE A 230 7.14 -16.05 16.80
N CYS A 231 6.12 -15.80 15.96
CA CYS A 231 5.57 -14.47 15.69
C CYS A 231 4.08 -14.54 15.31
N THR A 232 3.40 -13.40 15.33
CA THR A 232 1.96 -13.28 15.07
C THR A 232 1.66 -12.31 13.93
N GLN A 233 0.61 -12.62 13.16
CA GLN A 233 -0.09 -11.63 12.31
C GLN A 233 -1.59 -11.71 12.59
N CYS A 234 -2.18 -10.65 13.15
CA CYS A 234 -3.56 -10.66 13.61
C CYS A 234 -4.53 -9.87 12.70
N GLU A 235 -4.04 -8.97 11.85
CA GLU A 235 -4.88 -8.28 10.86
C GLU A 235 -5.07 -9.11 9.57
N ALA A 236 -6.27 -9.21 8.98
CA ALA A 236 -7.55 -8.62 9.42
C ALA A 236 -8.33 -9.48 10.41
N GLU A 237 -8.14 -10.79 10.36
CA GLU A 237 -9.01 -11.77 11.01
C GLU A 237 -8.19 -12.93 11.63
N GLY A 238 -6.93 -12.66 11.99
CA GLY A 238 -5.98 -13.69 12.42
C GLY A 238 -6.04 -14.04 13.91
N PHE A 239 -6.60 -13.20 14.78
CA PHE A 239 -6.64 -13.49 16.22
C PHE A 239 -7.55 -14.69 16.55
N ARG A 240 -8.58 -14.96 15.74
CA ARG A 240 -9.38 -16.20 15.82
C ARG A 240 -8.60 -17.49 15.50
N LYS A 241 -7.38 -17.42 14.97
CA LYS A 241 -6.44 -18.56 14.85
C LYS A 241 -5.55 -18.75 16.09
N ILE A 242 -5.80 -17.97 17.16
CA ILE A 242 -5.10 -18.06 18.44
C ILE A 242 -6.04 -18.53 19.55
N THR A 243 -7.21 -17.90 19.68
CA THR A 243 -8.24 -18.26 20.68
C THR A 243 -9.63 -17.82 20.21
N PHE A 244 -10.69 -18.29 20.88
CA PHE A 244 -12.06 -17.92 20.52
C PHE A 244 -12.37 -16.48 20.93
N TYR A 245 -12.80 -15.63 19.98
CA TYR A 245 -12.98 -14.20 20.23
C TYR A 245 -14.07 -13.54 19.37
N GLN A 246 -14.63 -12.41 19.83
CA GLN A 246 -15.38 -11.50 18.95
C GLN A 246 -14.40 -10.71 18.09
N ASP A 247 -13.80 -11.40 17.12
CA ASP A 247 -12.67 -10.91 16.31
C ASP A 247 -13.09 -9.89 15.24
N ARG A 248 -13.42 -8.67 15.70
CA ARG A 248 -13.91 -7.51 14.93
C ARG A 248 -13.43 -6.20 15.58
N PRO A 249 -13.12 -5.14 14.80
CA PRO A 249 -12.30 -4.03 15.31
C PRO A 249 -13.02 -3.01 16.21
N ASP A 250 -14.35 -3.04 16.32
CA ASP A 250 -15.10 -2.26 17.33
C ASP A 250 -15.24 -2.96 18.70
N VAL A 251 -14.70 -4.17 18.87
CA VAL A 251 -14.55 -4.83 20.19
C VAL A 251 -13.15 -4.56 20.74
N MET A 252 -13.03 -3.47 21.50
CA MET A 252 -11.75 -3.02 22.06
C MET A 252 -11.65 -3.28 23.57
N ALA A 253 -10.57 -3.94 24.00
CA ALA A 253 -10.30 -4.30 25.39
C ALA A 253 -8.87 -3.92 25.81
N ARG A 254 -8.62 -3.83 27.13
CA ARG A 254 -7.24 -3.83 27.66
C ARG A 254 -6.69 -5.26 27.65
N TYR A 255 -5.39 -5.42 27.46
CA TYR A 255 -4.76 -6.74 27.31
C TYR A 255 -3.61 -6.94 28.30
N THR A 256 -3.63 -8.09 28.98
CA THR A 256 -2.53 -8.62 29.77
C THR A 256 -2.05 -9.91 29.10
N CYS A 257 -0.76 -10.07 28.83
CA CYS A 257 -0.22 -11.24 28.14
C CYS A 257 0.96 -11.86 28.89
N ARG A 258 0.77 -13.08 29.42
CA ARG A 258 1.84 -13.90 30.00
C ARG A 258 2.37 -14.91 28.98
N ILE A 259 3.63 -14.78 28.60
CA ILE A 259 4.32 -15.72 27.71
C ILE A 259 5.19 -16.64 28.55
N VAL A 260 5.14 -17.94 28.31
CA VAL A 260 5.96 -18.98 28.97
C VAL A 260 6.62 -19.83 27.89
N ALA A 261 7.94 -19.96 27.93
CA ALA A 261 8.71 -20.68 26.92
C ALA A 261 9.94 -21.38 27.50
N ASP A 262 10.60 -22.23 26.71
CA ASP A 262 11.95 -22.72 27.00
C ASP A 262 12.96 -21.55 26.92
N ARG A 263 13.78 -21.36 27.95
CA ARG A 263 14.71 -20.22 28.04
C ARG A 263 15.92 -20.35 27.11
N THR A 264 16.31 -21.58 26.76
CA THR A 264 17.44 -21.87 25.89
C THR A 264 17.08 -21.61 24.43
N LEU A 265 15.85 -21.95 24.02
CA LEU A 265 15.34 -21.74 22.66
C LEU A 265 14.75 -20.34 22.44
N TYR A 266 14.13 -19.75 23.47
CA TYR A 266 13.38 -18.50 23.37
C TYR A 266 13.77 -17.50 24.48
N PRO A 267 15.02 -17.02 24.52
CA PRO A 267 15.49 -16.10 25.56
C PRO A 267 14.80 -14.72 25.55
N VAL A 268 14.18 -14.32 24.43
CA VAL A 268 13.42 -13.08 24.30
C VAL A 268 11.93 -13.39 24.15
N LEU A 269 11.07 -12.77 24.98
CA LEU A 269 9.60 -12.91 24.99
C LEU A 269 8.93 -11.53 25.02
N LEU A 270 8.22 -11.15 23.95
CA LEU A 270 7.65 -9.81 23.74
C LEU A 270 6.14 -9.88 23.48
N SER A 271 5.38 -8.90 24.01
CA SER A 271 4.00 -8.61 23.61
C SER A 271 3.76 -7.09 23.65
N ASN A 272 2.52 -6.64 23.42
CA ASN A 272 2.15 -5.23 23.46
C ASN A 272 2.31 -4.62 24.87
N GLY A 273 2.48 -3.29 24.92
CA GLY A 273 2.51 -2.52 26.17
C GLY A 273 3.85 -2.59 26.90
N ASN A 274 3.78 -2.63 28.23
CA ASN A 274 4.92 -2.58 29.15
C ASN A 274 5.19 -3.95 29.80
N LEU A 275 6.47 -4.26 30.03
CA LEU A 275 6.89 -5.45 30.78
C LEU A 275 6.67 -5.22 32.29
N ILE A 276 5.82 -6.03 32.91
CA ILE A 276 5.42 -5.92 34.32
C ILE A 276 6.19 -6.90 35.22
N GLU A 277 6.34 -8.15 34.78
CA GLU A 277 6.99 -9.22 35.55
C GLU A 277 7.78 -10.13 34.58
N GLN A 278 8.94 -10.63 34.99
CA GLN A 278 9.65 -11.71 34.29
C GLN A 278 10.40 -12.58 35.30
N GLY A 279 10.60 -13.86 34.97
CA GLY A 279 11.32 -14.76 35.86
C GLY A 279 11.47 -16.20 35.36
N ASP A 280 12.30 -16.96 36.06
CA ASP A 280 12.56 -18.38 35.79
C ASP A 280 11.46 -19.30 36.34
N LEU A 281 11.37 -20.49 35.74
CA LEU A 281 10.47 -21.58 36.12
C LEU A 281 11.22 -22.91 36.14
N GLU A 282 10.63 -23.93 36.76
CA GLU A 282 11.17 -25.27 36.74
C GLU A 282 11.25 -25.85 35.30
N GLY A 283 12.17 -26.79 35.09
CA GLY A 283 12.33 -27.47 33.81
C GLY A 283 12.98 -26.65 32.69
N GLY A 284 13.75 -25.60 33.02
CA GLY A 284 14.48 -24.78 32.03
C GLY A 284 13.60 -23.74 31.31
N LYS A 285 12.37 -23.54 31.77
CA LYS A 285 11.45 -22.52 31.25
C LYS A 285 11.64 -21.18 31.96
N HIS A 286 11.15 -20.13 31.31
CA HIS A 286 11.01 -18.80 31.89
C HIS A 286 9.73 -18.12 31.37
N TYR A 287 9.41 -16.95 31.90
CA TYR A 287 8.23 -16.19 31.50
C TYR A 287 8.48 -14.68 31.44
N ALA A 288 7.61 -14.01 30.68
CA ALA A 288 7.41 -12.56 30.71
C ALA A 288 5.90 -12.25 30.80
N LEU A 289 5.53 -11.21 31.54
CA LEU A 289 4.17 -10.70 31.72
C LEU A 289 4.13 -9.26 31.22
N TRP A 290 3.29 -9.02 30.22
CA TRP A 290 3.11 -7.72 29.57
C TRP A 290 1.70 -7.18 29.84
N GLU A 291 1.57 -5.85 29.98
CA GLU A 291 0.28 -5.16 30.11
C GLU A 291 0.24 -3.94 29.17
N ASP A 292 -0.81 -3.86 28.34
CA ASP A 292 -1.11 -2.68 27.53
C ASP A 292 -2.26 -1.90 28.19
N PRO A 293 -2.00 -0.66 28.68
CA PRO A 293 -3.00 0.15 29.35
C PRO A 293 -4.08 0.68 28.40
N PHE A 294 -3.81 0.73 27.09
CA PHE A 294 -4.76 1.21 26.09
C PHE A 294 -5.77 0.11 25.72
N LYS A 295 -7.02 0.52 25.49
CA LYS A 295 -7.99 -0.37 24.82
C LYS A 295 -7.63 -0.47 23.35
N LYS A 296 -7.52 -1.70 22.85
CA LYS A 296 -7.29 -1.99 21.42
C LYS A 296 -8.16 -3.14 20.94
N PRO A 297 -8.48 -3.21 19.64
CA PRO A 297 -9.03 -4.41 19.01
C PRO A 297 -8.03 -5.58 18.95
N SER A 298 -8.57 -6.77 18.69
CA SER A 298 -7.79 -8.02 18.58
C SER A 298 -6.74 -8.02 17.47
N TYR A 299 -6.99 -7.30 16.37
CA TYR A 299 -6.08 -7.27 15.22
C TYR A 299 -4.72 -6.64 15.54
N LEU A 300 -4.64 -5.81 16.59
CA LEU A 300 -3.43 -5.15 17.09
C LEU A 300 -2.69 -5.94 18.17
N PHE A 301 -3.10 -7.18 18.46
CA PHE A 301 -2.38 -8.06 19.36
C PHE A 301 -1.10 -8.61 18.71
N ALA A 302 0.03 -8.50 19.42
CA ALA A 302 1.30 -9.10 19.01
C ALA A 302 1.91 -9.99 20.08
N LEU A 303 2.55 -11.07 19.64
CA LEU A 303 3.45 -11.92 20.43
C LEU A 303 4.67 -12.30 19.58
N VAL A 304 5.86 -12.14 20.15
CA VAL A 304 7.11 -12.64 19.57
C VAL A 304 7.90 -13.41 20.63
N ALA A 305 8.47 -14.55 20.25
CA ALA A 305 9.40 -15.31 21.08
C ALA A 305 10.53 -15.90 20.24
N GLY A 306 11.80 -15.65 20.58
CA GLY A 306 12.90 -16.01 19.68
C GLY A 306 14.32 -15.91 20.23
N GLN A 307 15.25 -16.40 19.42
CA GLN A 307 16.67 -16.04 19.47
C GLN A 307 16.82 -14.67 18.82
N LEU A 308 16.82 -13.61 19.62
CA LEU A 308 16.84 -12.23 19.15
C LEU A 308 17.81 -11.39 19.99
N GLU A 309 18.53 -10.50 19.34
CA GLU A 309 19.25 -9.39 19.95
C GLU A 309 18.62 -8.07 19.49
N SER A 310 18.82 -7.00 20.26
CA SER A 310 18.22 -5.68 20.00
C SER A 310 19.27 -4.60 19.75
N ARG A 311 19.01 -3.76 18.75
CA ARG A 311 19.54 -2.40 18.72
C ARG A 311 18.68 -1.52 19.61
N ASP A 312 19.20 -1.19 20.80
CA ASP A 312 18.61 -0.22 21.72
C ASP A 312 19.03 1.21 21.37
N ASP A 313 18.09 2.15 21.45
CA ASP A 313 18.29 3.60 21.36
C ASP A 313 17.16 4.31 22.15
N LYS A 314 17.06 5.63 22.09
CA LYS A 314 15.95 6.37 22.71
C LYS A 314 15.53 7.62 21.94
N PHE A 315 14.30 8.05 22.19
CA PHE A 315 13.75 9.33 21.76
C PHE A 315 13.30 10.11 23.00
N VAL A 316 13.28 11.45 22.91
CA VAL A 316 12.69 12.31 23.93
C VAL A 316 11.68 13.20 23.22
N THR A 317 10.42 13.06 23.61
CA THR A 317 9.28 13.78 23.03
C THR A 317 9.29 15.26 23.36
N SER A 318 8.49 16.06 22.64
CA SER A 318 8.41 17.51 22.84
C SER A 318 8.00 17.91 24.28
N SER A 319 7.20 17.09 24.95
CA SER A 319 6.78 17.22 26.36
C SER A 319 7.81 16.69 27.37
N GLY A 320 8.84 15.98 26.91
CA GLY A 320 9.93 15.46 27.71
C GLY A 320 9.80 13.99 28.18
N ARG A 321 8.80 13.22 27.71
CA ARG A 321 8.78 11.77 27.92
C ARG A 321 9.96 11.13 27.17
N GLU A 322 10.80 10.38 27.88
CA GLU A 322 11.82 9.51 27.30
C GLU A 322 11.19 8.17 26.88
N VAL A 323 11.27 7.86 25.59
CA VAL A 323 10.78 6.62 24.98
C VAL A 323 11.97 5.73 24.64
N LYS A 324 11.98 4.49 25.11
CA LYS A 324 12.99 3.48 24.74
C LYS A 324 12.65 2.91 23.37
N LEU A 325 13.62 2.81 22.48
CA LEU A 325 13.43 2.26 21.14
C LEU A 325 14.24 0.98 20.99
N ARG A 326 13.63 -0.07 20.43
CA ARG A 326 14.28 -1.36 20.19
C ARG A 326 13.96 -1.90 18.82
N ILE A 327 14.99 -2.31 18.08
CA ILE A 327 14.82 -3.11 16.85
C ILE A 327 15.45 -4.47 17.06
N TRP A 328 14.62 -5.51 17.05
CA TRP A 328 14.97 -6.89 17.35
C TRP A 328 15.17 -7.70 16.06
N THR A 329 16.30 -8.41 15.99
CA THR A 329 16.68 -9.28 14.85
C THR A 329 17.45 -10.50 15.36
N PRO A 330 17.71 -11.52 14.51
CA PRO A 330 18.86 -12.41 14.71
C PRO A 330 20.16 -11.60 14.90
N SER A 331 21.11 -12.15 15.65
CA SER A 331 22.36 -11.48 16.07
C SER A 331 23.18 -10.96 14.87
N GLU A 332 23.25 -11.77 13.82
CA GLU A 332 23.94 -11.51 12.56
C GLU A 332 23.39 -10.30 11.77
N ASP A 333 22.11 -9.97 11.97
CA ASP A 333 21.42 -8.89 11.26
C ASP A 333 21.34 -7.58 12.06
N VAL A 334 21.70 -7.58 13.36
CA VAL A 334 21.70 -6.36 14.21
C VAL A 334 22.47 -5.19 13.58
N PRO A 335 23.64 -5.37 12.93
CA PRO A 335 24.35 -4.28 12.26
C PRO A 335 23.53 -3.59 11.15
N LYS A 336 22.64 -4.32 10.46
CA LYS A 336 21.80 -3.81 9.34
C LYS A 336 20.61 -2.97 9.81
N THR A 337 20.35 -2.86 11.12
CA THR A 337 19.19 -2.13 11.68
C THR A 337 19.41 -0.62 11.84
N ALA A 338 20.61 -0.11 11.55
CA ALA A 338 20.97 1.28 11.84
C ALA A 338 20.08 2.31 11.13
N HIS A 339 19.71 2.06 9.86
CA HIS A 339 18.84 2.95 9.09
C HIS A 339 17.37 2.91 9.57
N ALA A 340 16.87 1.74 9.96
CA ALA A 340 15.53 1.63 10.55
C ALA A 340 15.44 2.41 11.89
N MET A 341 16.48 2.39 12.72
CA MET A 341 16.52 3.16 13.98
C MET A 341 16.63 4.68 13.74
N TYR A 342 17.33 5.10 12.69
CA TYR A 342 17.29 6.49 12.22
C TYR A 342 15.87 6.89 11.77
N SER A 343 15.27 6.06 10.91
CA SER A 343 13.95 6.28 10.31
C SER A 343 12.85 6.42 11.37
N LEU A 344 12.88 5.58 12.41
CA LEU A 344 11.92 5.63 13.52
C LEU A 344 12.00 6.97 14.26
N LYS A 345 13.21 7.44 14.60
CA LYS A 345 13.40 8.74 15.27
C LYS A 345 13.05 9.93 14.38
N ALA A 346 13.28 9.82 13.07
CA ALA A 346 12.86 10.83 12.10
C ALA A 346 11.32 10.92 12.00
N ALA A 347 10.62 9.77 11.94
CA ALA A 347 9.16 9.72 11.93
C ALA A 347 8.56 10.27 13.23
N MET A 348 9.08 9.88 14.40
CA MET A 348 8.67 10.42 15.70
C MET A 348 8.79 11.95 15.73
N LYS A 349 9.91 12.50 15.27
CA LYS A 349 10.13 13.96 15.29
C LYS A 349 9.25 14.71 14.29
N TRP A 350 9.00 14.13 13.11
CA TRP A 350 8.16 14.75 12.08
C TRP A 350 6.67 14.74 12.45
N ASP A 351 6.17 13.71 13.14
CA ASP A 351 4.77 13.68 13.58
C ASP A 351 4.51 14.71 14.70
N GLU A 352 5.50 14.95 15.57
CA GLU A 352 5.50 16.07 16.51
C GLU A 352 5.52 17.43 15.78
N ASP A 353 6.43 17.63 14.81
CA ASP A 353 6.58 18.93 14.13
C ASP A 353 5.40 19.30 13.21
N VAL A 354 4.80 18.33 12.51
CA VAL A 354 3.75 18.58 11.51
C VAL A 354 2.35 18.39 12.09
N PHE A 355 2.13 17.34 12.87
CA PHE A 355 0.82 17.00 13.44
C PHE A 355 0.70 17.22 14.95
N GLY A 356 1.79 17.55 15.67
CA GLY A 356 1.76 17.72 17.13
C GLY A 356 1.44 16.43 17.87
N LEU A 357 1.81 15.28 17.29
CA LEU A 357 1.45 13.95 17.78
C LEU A 357 2.65 13.27 18.42
N GLU A 358 2.64 13.16 19.75
CA GLU A 358 3.68 12.45 20.51
C GLU A 358 3.40 10.94 20.60
N TYR A 359 4.44 10.16 20.91
CA TYR A 359 4.27 8.76 21.30
C TYR A 359 3.77 8.62 22.75
N ASP A 360 2.90 7.65 22.99
CA ASP A 360 2.04 7.56 24.18
C ASP A 360 2.42 6.46 25.19
N LEU A 361 3.44 5.66 24.88
CA LEU A 361 4.02 4.62 25.75
C LEU A 361 5.52 4.87 25.99
N ASP A 362 6.12 4.14 26.93
CA ASP A 362 7.53 4.34 27.35
C ASP A 362 8.54 3.44 26.60
N LEU A 363 8.03 2.57 25.72
CA LEU A 363 8.78 1.60 24.92
C LEU A 363 8.14 1.44 23.54
N PHE A 364 8.96 1.45 22.48
CA PHE A 364 8.59 1.09 21.11
C PHE A 364 9.49 -0.07 20.64
N ASN A 365 8.91 -1.21 20.28
CA ASN A 365 9.65 -2.33 19.70
C ASN A 365 9.29 -2.50 18.22
N ILE A 366 10.30 -2.82 17.41
CA ILE A 366 10.18 -3.36 16.05
C ILE A 366 10.81 -4.75 16.05
N VAL A 367 10.20 -5.73 15.39
CA VAL A 367 10.78 -7.06 15.16
C VAL A 367 10.84 -7.34 13.67
N ALA A 368 12.02 -7.70 13.15
CA ALA A 368 12.18 -8.12 11.76
C ALA A 368 12.01 -9.64 11.61
N VAL A 369 11.09 -10.08 10.74
CA VAL A 369 10.83 -11.51 10.44
C VAL A 369 10.97 -11.83 8.94
N PRO A 370 11.70 -12.91 8.55
CA PRO A 370 11.88 -13.26 7.13
C PRO A 370 10.64 -13.79 6.40
N ASP A 371 9.69 -14.38 7.14
CA ASP A 371 8.43 -14.93 6.62
C ASP A 371 7.25 -14.05 7.06
N PHE A 372 6.83 -13.15 6.18
CA PHE A 372 5.72 -12.23 6.41
C PHE A 372 4.91 -12.05 5.11
N ASN A 373 3.58 -12.10 5.18
CA ASN A 373 2.73 -11.88 3.99
C ASN A 373 2.64 -10.39 3.61
N MET A 374 2.71 -9.49 4.58
CA MET A 374 2.57 -8.05 4.40
C MET A 374 3.93 -7.34 4.27
N GLY A 375 3.92 -6.01 4.24
CA GLY A 375 5.14 -5.20 4.42
C GLY A 375 5.54 -5.16 5.89
N ALA A 376 4.70 -4.54 6.72
CA ALA A 376 4.80 -4.56 8.17
C ALA A 376 3.37 -4.55 8.77
N MET A 377 3.26 -4.28 10.07
CA MET A 377 2.02 -4.36 10.85
C MET A 377 2.13 -3.48 12.11
N GLU A 378 1.11 -2.66 12.38
CA GLU A 378 1.22 -1.54 13.32
C GLU A 378 1.05 -1.89 14.82
N ASN A 379 1.14 -3.18 15.19
CA ASN A 379 0.69 -3.69 16.50
C ASN A 379 1.23 -2.83 17.66
N LYS A 380 0.33 -2.33 18.52
CA LYS A 380 0.64 -1.32 19.55
C LYS A 380 1.92 -1.67 20.35
N SER A 381 2.96 -0.85 20.20
CA SER A 381 4.31 -0.96 20.78
C SER A 381 5.17 -2.20 20.45
N LEU A 382 4.71 -3.07 19.54
CA LEU A 382 5.42 -4.25 19.06
C LEU A 382 5.13 -4.49 17.57
N ASN A 383 5.55 -3.52 16.76
CA ASN A 383 5.34 -3.58 15.31
C ASN A 383 6.18 -4.73 14.72
N ILE A 384 5.58 -5.52 13.81
CA ILE A 384 6.24 -6.68 13.19
C ILE A 384 6.43 -6.36 11.71
N PHE A 385 7.68 -6.44 11.26
CA PHE A 385 8.11 -6.06 9.92
C PHE A 385 8.65 -7.27 9.16
N ASN A 386 8.34 -7.35 7.87
CA ASN A 386 9.11 -8.15 6.93
C ASN A 386 10.57 -7.65 6.93
N SER A 387 11.57 -8.53 7.09
CA SER A 387 12.99 -8.14 7.17
C SER A 387 13.47 -7.24 6.02
N LYS A 388 12.85 -7.35 4.83
CA LYS A 388 13.08 -6.47 3.67
C LYS A 388 12.91 -4.96 4.00
N LEU A 389 12.10 -4.62 4.99
CA LEU A 389 11.72 -3.26 5.36
C LEU A 389 12.33 -2.83 6.72
N VAL A 390 13.39 -3.52 7.16
CA VAL A 390 14.21 -3.13 8.33
C VAL A 390 15.71 -3.20 8.03
N LEU A 391 16.15 -4.23 7.31
CA LEU A 391 17.57 -4.55 7.16
C LEU A 391 18.19 -3.82 5.96
N ALA A 392 19.16 -2.94 6.22
CA ALA A 392 19.97 -2.30 5.20
C ALA A 392 21.44 -2.14 5.61
N SER A 393 22.35 -2.48 4.68
CA SER A 393 23.73 -1.99 4.66
C SER A 393 24.05 -1.47 3.25
N PRO A 394 25.07 -0.60 3.05
CA PRO A 394 25.43 -0.07 1.73
C PRO A 394 25.69 -1.15 0.68
N GLU A 395 26.17 -2.32 1.12
CA GLU A 395 26.56 -3.45 0.29
C GLU A 395 25.38 -4.38 -0.03
N THR A 396 24.25 -4.27 0.69
CA THR A 396 23.09 -5.20 0.58
C THR A 396 21.77 -4.53 0.14
N ALA A 397 21.61 -3.24 0.41
CA ALA A 397 20.39 -2.47 0.15
C ALA A 397 20.64 -1.32 -0.83
N THR A 398 19.72 -1.12 -1.77
CA THR A 398 19.74 0.00 -2.73
C THR A 398 19.09 1.25 -2.13
N ASP A 399 19.29 2.41 -2.77
CA ASP A 399 18.63 3.68 -2.42
C ASP A 399 17.10 3.54 -2.33
N GLY A 400 16.50 2.70 -3.19
CA GLY A 400 15.08 2.39 -3.17
C GLY A 400 14.65 1.52 -1.98
N ASP A 401 15.55 0.66 -1.46
CA ASP A 401 15.30 -0.09 -0.23
C ASP A 401 15.44 0.83 1.00
N TYR A 402 16.47 1.67 1.07
CA TYR A 402 16.62 2.67 2.14
C TYR A 402 15.41 3.63 2.17
N ALA A 403 14.93 4.10 1.01
CA ALA A 403 13.73 4.94 0.92
C ALA A 403 12.45 4.18 1.33
N ALA A 404 12.31 2.90 0.96
CA ALA A 404 11.18 2.07 1.38
C ALA A 404 11.20 1.78 2.89
N ILE A 405 12.37 1.53 3.49
CA ILE A 405 12.55 1.40 4.93
C ILE A 405 12.15 2.70 5.62
N LEU A 406 12.62 3.86 5.13
CA LEU A 406 12.25 5.17 5.70
C LEU A 406 10.73 5.38 5.67
N GLY A 407 10.10 5.20 4.50
CA GLY A 407 8.67 5.38 4.33
C GLY A 407 7.83 4.45 5.21
N VAL A 408 8.12 3.14 5.20
CA VAL A 408 7.32 2.16 5.96
C VAL A 408 7.59 2.24 7.47
N ILE A 409 8.82 2.48 7.92
CA ILE A 409 9.08 2.75 9.36
C ILE A 409 8.28 3.99 9.82
N GLY A 410 8.12 5.00 8.95
CA GLY A 410 7.20 6.12 9.17
C GLY A 410 5.74 5.68 9.25
N HIS A 411 5.24 5.01 8.22
CA HIS A 411 3.86 4.48 8.10
C HIS A 411 3.39 3.75 9.36
N GLU A 412 4.14 2.73 9.79
CA GLU A 412 3.81 1.90 10.95
C GLU A 412 3.89 2.66 12.29
N TYR A 413 4.71 3.72 12.36
CA TYR A 413 4.72 4.64 13.50
C TYR A 413 3.51 5.58 13.48
N PHE A 414 3.17 6.15 12.32
CA PHE A 414 2.07 7.10 12.14
C PHE A 414 0.70 6.48 12.46
N HIS A 415 0.52 5.18 12.18
CA HIS A 415 -0.62 4.38 12.61
C HIS A 415 -0.85 4.38 14.14
N ASN A 416 0.16 4.69 14.97
CA ASN A 416 -0.01 4.81 16.43
C ASN A 416 -1.13 5.79 16.80
N TRP A 417 -1.37 6.80 15.96
CA TRP A 417 -2.54 7.67 16.02
C TRP A 417 -3.61 7.29 14.99
N THR A 418 -3.22 7.15 13.72
CA THR A 418 -4.15 6.92 12.59
C THR A 418 -4.34 5.43 12.30
N GLY A 419 -4.87 4.69 13.27
CA GLY A 419 -5.10 3.24 13.22
C GLY A 419 -5.26 2.61 14.62
N ASN A 420 -4.42 3.04 15.57
CA ASN A 420 -4.36 2.46 16.91
C ASN A 420 -5.15 3.26 17.96
N ARG A 421 -4.90 4.58 18.09
CA ARG A 421 -5.62 5.44 19.05
C ARG A 421 -7.01 5.85 18.56
N VAL A 422 -7.15 6.00 17.24
CA VAL A 422 -8.45 5.99 16.56
C VAL A 422 -8.41 4.87 15.53
N THR A 423 -9.34 3.91 15.64
CA THR A 423 -9.34 2.68 14.84
C THR A 423 -10.61 2.53 13.99
N CYS A 424 -10.68 1.48 13.18
CA CYS A 424 -11.81 1.21 12.28
C CYS A 424 -13.01 0.59 13.03
N ARG A 425 -14.23 1.12 12.85
CA ARG A 425 -15.46 0.51 13.40
C ARG A 425 -15.73 -0.88 12.82
N ASP A 426 -15.43 -1.05 11.54
CA ASP A 426 -15.58 -2.29 10.79
C ASP A 426 -14.60 -2.30 9.62
N TRP A 427 -14.38 -3.47 9.02
CA TRP A 427 -13.34 -3.64 8.01
C TRP A 427 -13.59 -2.90 6.69
N PHE A 428 -14.83 -2.50 6.39
CA PHE A 428 -15.10 -1.63 5.24
C PHE A 428 -14.46 -0.25 5.41
N GLN A 429 -14.26 0.20 6.65
CA GLN A 429 -13.61 1.48 6.96
C GLN A 429 -12.09 1.46 6.77
N LEU A 430 -11.47 0.39 6.26
CA LEU A 430 -9.99 0.25 6.23
C LEU A 430 -9.25 1.48 5.68
N SER A 431 -9.75 2.14 4.63
CA SER A 431 -9.14 3.36 4.07
C SER A 431 -9.15 4.58 5.01
N LEU A 432 -9.89 4.55 6.11
CA LEU A 432 -9.78 5.50 7.22
C LEU A 432 -8.38 5.47 7.85
N LYS A 433 -7.83 4.28 8.12
CA LYS A 433 -6.45 4.13 8.62
C LYS A 433 -5.45 4.15 7.46
N GLU A 434 -5.71 3.40 6.39
CA GLU A 434 -4.73 3.23 5.30
C GLU A 434 -4.57 4.48 4.44
N GLY A 435 -5.65 5.07 3.94
CA GLY A 435 -5.57 6.27 3.11
C GLY A 435 -4.94 7.45 3.87
N LEU A 436 -5.26 7.58 5.15
CA LEU A 436 -4.71 8.63 6.02
C LEU A 436 -3.24 8.39 6.38
N THR A 437 -2.86 7.14 6.66
CA THR A 437 -1.47 6.79 7.02
C THR A 437 -0.55 6.76 5.81
N VAL A 438 -1.02 6.26 4.65
CA VAL A 438 -0.29 6.41 3.37
C VAL A 438 -0.09 7.88 3.05
N PHE A 439 -1.13 8.73 3.17
CA PHE A 439 -0.95 10.17 3.00
C PHE A 439 0.10 10.76 3.95
N ARG A 440 0.15 10.30 5.22
CA ARG A 440 1.19 10.71 6.19
C ARG A 440 2.59 10.23 5.77
N ASP A 441 2.77 9.00 5.29
CA ASP A 441 4.07 8.53 4.78
C ASP A 441 4.51 9.23 3.47
N GLN A 442 3.57 9.56 2.60
CA GLN A 442 3.82 10.30 1.37
C GLN A 442 4.34 11.71 1.67
N GLU A 443 3.73 12.42 2.64
CA GLU A 443 4.21 13.74 3.07
C GLU A 443 5.54 13.65 3.83
N PHE A 444 5.72 12.69 4.74
CA PHE A 444 6.99 12.47 5.46
C PHE A 444 8.15 12.21 4.49
N SER A 445 7.98 11.28 3.55
CA SER A 445 8.97 10.98 2.52
C SER A 445 9.25 12.18 1.60
N SER A 446 8.26 13.05 1.39
CA SER A 446 8.40 14.27 0.60
C SER A 446 9.22 15.35 1.32
N ASP A 447 9.13 15.42 2.66
CA ASP A 447 9.87 16.38 3.48
C ASP A 447 11.29 15.88 3.85
N MET A 448 11.50 14.56 3.89
CA MET A 448 12.82 13.94 4.11
C MET A 448 13.66 13.82 2.82
N GLY A 449 13.07 14.07 1.64
CA GLY A 449 13.70 13.88 0.33
C GLY A 449 13.25 14.93 -0.68
N SER A 450 12.94 14.50 -1.92
CA SER A 450 12.38 15.37 -2.95
C SER A 450 10.88 15.16 -3.11
N ARG A 451 10.09 16.16 -2.69
CA ARG A 451 8.63 16.20 -2.80
C ARG A 451 8.13 15.98 -4.24
N THR A 452 8.72 16.65 -5.22
CA THR A 452 8.40 16.47 -6.65
C THR A 452 8.62 15.02 -7.09
N VAL A 453 9.74 14.42 -6.70
CA VAL A 453 10.08 13.05 -7.11
C VAL A 453 9.20 12.01 -6.40
N LYS A 454 8.87 12.21 -5.12
CA LYS A 454 7.90 11.37 -4.40
C LYS A 454 6.52 11.43 -5.06
N ARG A 455 6.04 12.63 -5.41
CA ARG A 455 4.78 12.81 -6.15
C ARG A 455 4.78 12.08 -7.50
N ILE A 456 5.85 12.21 -8.28
CA ILE A 456 6.04 11.49 -9.55
C ILE A 456 5.96 9.97 -9.33
N ALA A 457 6.59 9.43 -8.29
CA ALA A 457 6.56 8.01 -7.98
C ALA A 457 5.14 7.52 -7.60
N ASP A 458 4.44 8.27 -6.76
CA ASP A 458 3.10 7.92 -6.27
C ASP A 458 2.06 7.96 -7.40
N VAL A 459 2.09 9.00 -8.25
CA VAL A 459 1.22 9.10 -9.43
C VAL A 459 1.55 8.02 -10.47
N SER A 460 2.83 7.65 -10.62
CA SER A 460 3.23 6.50 -11.44
C SER A 460 2.69 5.17 -10.90
N ARG A 461 2.64 5.00 -9.57
CA ARG A 461 2.05 3.82 -8.90
C ARG A 461 0.54 3.76 -9.13
N LEU A 462 -0.18 4.88 -9.02
CA LEU A 462 -1.61 4.97 -9.34
C LEU A 462 -1.89 4.53 -10.78
N ARG A 463 -1.16 5.07 -11.77
CA ARG A 463 -1.41 4.80 -13.20
C ARG A 463 -1.09 3.36 -13.62
N ASN A 464 -0.02 2.77 -13.10
CA ASN A 464 0.37 1.40 -13.49
C ASN A 464 -0.45 0.31 -12.78
N TYR A 465 -0.94 0.57 -11.56
CA TYR A 465 -1.57 -0.45 -10.71
C TYR A 465 -3.01 -0.14 -10.27
N GLN A 466 -3.30 1.09 -9.81
CA GLN A 466 -4.60 1.44 -9.24
C GLN A 466 -5.65 1.74 -10.32
N PHE A 467 -5.32 2.56 -11.31
CA PHE A 467 -6.20 2.89 -12.45
C PHE A 467 -6.70 1.62 -13.19
N PRO A 468 -5.86 0.59 -13.46
CA PRO A 468 -6.35 -0.67 -14.02
C PRO A 468 -7.09 -1.60 -13.04
N GLN A 469 -6.97 -1.39 -11.73
CA GLN A 469 -7.83 -2.07 -10.73
C GLN A 469 -9.23 -1.44 -10.73
N ASP A 470 -9.33 -0.11 -10.78
CA ASP A 470 -10.58 0.66 -10.89
C ASP A 470 -11.34 0.39 -12.21
N ASN A 471 -10.61 0.08 -13.29
CA ASN A 471 -11.16 -0.40 -14.57
C ASN A 471 -11.30 -1.94 -14.64
N GLY A 472 -11.03 -2.66 -13.55
CA GLY A 472 -10.95 -4.12 -13.52
C GLY A 472 -12.20 -4.82 -12.97
N PRO A 473 -12.25 -6.18 -13.02
CA PRO A 473 -13.29 -6.96 -12.37
C PRO A 473 -13.28 -6.85 -10.84
N MET A 474 -12.15 -6.40 -10.27
CA MET A 474 -11.95 -6.13 -8.84
C MET A 474 -12.14 -4.64 -8.48
N ALA A 475 -12.80 -3.84 -9.32
CA ALA A 475 -13.08 -2.45 -9.02
C ALA A 475 -14.02 -2.31 -7.81
N HIS A 476 -13.62 -1.48 -6.84
CA HIS A 476 -14.40 -1.15 -5.64
C HIS A 476 -14.10 0.30 -5.23
N PRO A 477 -14.99 0.99 -4.50
CA PRO A 477 -14.65 2.29 -3.91
C PRO A 477 -13.59 2.14 -2.80
N VAL A 478 -13.02 3.25 -2.32
CA VAL A 478 -11.99 3.21 -1.26
C VAL A 478 -12.54 2.70 0.08
N ARG A 479 -13.87 2.80 0.31
CA ARG A 479 -14.58 2.15 1.41
C ARG A 479 -15.59 1.14 0.82
N PRO A 480 -15.21 -0.14 0.64
CA PRO A 480 -16.01 -1.14 -0.08
C PRO A 480 -17.44 -1.30 0.45
N HIS A 481 -18.35 -1.75 -0.41
CA HIS A 481 -19.74 -2.07 -0.01
C HIS A 481 -19.93 -3.55 0.37
N SER A 482 -19.07 -4.44 -0.15
CA SER A 482 -19.08 -5.87 0.15
C SER A 482 -17.70 -6.53 -0.04
N TYR A 483 -17.47 -7.65 0.67
CA TYR A 483 -16.32 -8.54 0.48
C TYR A 483 -16.69 -10.00 0.81
N ILE A 484 -15.92 -10.96 0.29
CA ILE A 484 -15.95 -12.36 0.77
C ILE A 484 -14.80 -12.58 1.77
N LYS A 485 -13.56 -12.20 1.43
CA LYS A 485 -12.41 -12.21 2.35
C LYS A 485 -11.73 -10.85 2.41
N MET A 486 -11.65 -10.28 3.60
CA MET A 486 -11.10 -8.92 3.80
C MET A 486 -9.64 -8.78 3.36
N ASP A 487 -8.86 -9.86 3.44
CA ASP A 487 -7.47 -9.92 2.95
C ASP A 487 -7.31 -9.43 1.50
N ASN A 488 -8.33 -9.66 0.67
CA ASN A 488 -8.34 -9.27 -0.74
C ASN A 488 -8.46 -7.76 -0.96
N PHE A 489 -8.80 -6.99 0.08
CA PHE A 489 -9.05 -5.55 0.01
C PHE A 489 -7.87 -4.68 0.50
N TYR A 490 -6.77 -5.31 0.95
CA TYR A 490 -5.47 -4.68 1.16
C TYR A 490 -4.84 -4.32 -0.20
N THR A 491 -5.31 -3.21 -0.77
CA THR A 491 -5.24 -2.90 -2.20
C THR A 491 -4.75 -1.49 -2.47
N VAL A 492 -4.15 -1.29 -3.64
CA VAL A 492 -3.76 0.06 -4.13
C VAL A 492 -4.95 1.04 -4.21
N THR A 493 -6.20 0.56 -4.27
CA THR A 493 -7.38 1.42 -4.20
C THR A 493 -7.70 1.86 -2.76
N VAL A 494 -7.65 0.96 -1.77
CA VAL A 494 -7.83 1.33 -0.35
C VAL A 494 -6.67 2.22 0.17
N TYR A 495 -5.44 1.91 -0.25
CA TYR A 495 -4.22 2.59 0.14
C TYR A 495 -3.98 3.88 -0.66
N GLU A 496 -3.57 3.76 -1.93
CA GLU A 496 -3.08 4.91 -2.73
C GLU A 496 -4.21 5.85 -3.13
N LYS A 497 -5.33 5.34 -3.68
CA LYS A 497 -6.49 6.20 -3.99
C LYS A 497 -7.14 6.73 -2.70
N GLY A 498 -7.04 6.00 -1.59
CA GLY A 498 -7.36 6.51 -0.26
C GLY A 498 -6.53 7.75 0.11
N ALA A 499 -5.21 7.68 -0.06
CA ALA A 499 -4.30 8.80 0.17
C ALA A 499 -4.57 9.99 -0.74
N GLU A 500 -4.97 9.76 -2.00
CA GLU A 500 -5.40 10.84 -2.90
C GLU A 500 -6.72 11.49 -2.45
N VAL A 501 -7.66 10.73 -1.88
CA VAL A 501 -8.88 11.29 -1.26
C VAL A 501 -8.52 12.12 -0.03
N VAL A 502 -7.55 11.69 0.80
CA VAL A 502 -7.05 12.48 1.92
C VAL A 502 -6.32 13.75 1.44
N ARG A 503 -5.48 13.63 0.40
CA ARG A 503 -4.77 14.74 -0.26
C ARG A 503 -5.75 15.79 -0.83
N MET A 504 -6.87 15.36 -1.39
CA MET A 504 -7.91 16.27 -1.88
C MET A 504 -8.53 17.15 -0.77
N TYR A 505 -8.69 16.67 0.47
CA TYR A 505 -9.06 17.57 1.58
C TYR A 505 -7.98 18.63 1.84
N LYS A 506 -6.69 18.27 1.80
CA LYS A 506 -5.58 19.25 1.94
C LYS A 506 -5.55 20.26 0.79
N THR A 507 -5.91 19.84 -0.43
CA THR A 507 -6.09 20.73 -1.59
C THR A 507 -7.26 21.70 -1.40
N LEU A 508 -8.40 21.22 -0.89
CA LEU A 508 -9.64 22.00 -0.71
C LEU A 508 -9.61 22.95 0.50
N LEU A 509 -9.01 22.51 1.61
CA LEU A 509 -8.99 23.23 2.90
C LEU A 509 -7.67 23.97 3.16
N GLY A 510 -6.65 23.74 2.33
CA GLY A 510 -5.28 24.15 2.57
C GLY A 510 -4.64 23.45 3.78
N SER A 511 -3.31 23.59 3.92
CA SER A 511 -2.56 22.96 5.03
C SER A 511 -3.08 23.35 6.42
N SER A 512 -3.53 24.60 6.61
CA SER A 512 -4.07 25.07 7.90
C SER A 512 -5.45 24.49 8.19
N GLY A 513 -6.36 24.44 7.20
CA GLY A 513 -7.69 23.90 7.40
C GLY A 513 -7.69 22.38 7.59
N PHE A 514 -6.86 21.67 6.82
CA PHE A 514 -6.61 20.24 7.02
C PHE A 514 -6.06 19.95 8.42
N ARG A 515 -5.09 20.76 8.91
CA ARG A 515 -4.54 20.61 10.26
C ARG A 515 -5.62 20.75 11.34
N LYS A 516 -6.48 21.78 11.27
CA LYS A 516 -7.62 21.93 12.20
C LYS A 516 -8.57 20.73 12.17
N GLY A 517 -8.81 20.16 10.98
CA GLY A 517 -9.64 18.95 10.82
C GLY A 517 -9.03 17.74 11.52
N MET A 518 -7.71 17.53 11.40
CA MET A 518 -6.98 16.50 12.15
C MET A 518 -7.07 16.72 13.67
N ASP A 519 -6.85 17.96 14.13
CA ASP A 519 -6.94 18.31 15.55
C ASP A 519 -8.35 18.04 16.12
N LEU A 520 -9.40 18.36 15.35
CA LEU A 520 -10.79 18.10 15.74
C LEU A 520 -11.13 16.60 15.69
N TYR A 521 -10.60 15.86 14.71
CA TYR A 521 -10.80 14.42 14.58
C TYR A 521 -10.26 13.67 15.80
N PHE A 522 -8.99 13.87 16.18
CA PHE A 522 -8.44 13.24 17.38
C PHE A 522 -9.16 13.70 18.65
N LYS A 523 -9.47 14.98 18.79
CA LYS A 523 -10.22 15.54 19.94
C LYS A 523 -11.61 14.91 20.12
N ARG A 524 -12.25 14.43 19.05
CA ARG A 524 -13.56 13.76 19.08
C ARG A 524 -13.45 12.24 19.28
N HIS A 525 -12.47 11.60 18.65
CA HIS A 525 -12.48 10.17 18.38
C HIS A 525 -11.33 9.37 19.02
N ASP A 526 -10.46 10.01 19.82
CA ASP A 526 -9.46 9.30 20.63
C ASP A 526 -10.10 8.20 21.50
N GLY A 527 -9.49 7.02 21.49
CA GLY A 527 -9.95 5.82 22.19
C GLY A 527 -11.19 5.15 21.58
N GLN A 528 -11.52 5.42 20.30
CA GLN A 528 -12.75 4.95 19.65
C GLN A 528 -12.49 4.22 18.31
N ALA A 529 -13.45 3.40 17.92
CA ALA A 529 -13.53 2.72 16.62
C ALA A 529 -14.59 3.42 15.76
N VAL A 530 -14.19 4.06 14.65
CA VAL A 530 -15.00 5.06 13.92
C VAL A 530 -15.01 4.82 12.39
N THR A 531 -15.65 5.72 11.64
CA THR A 531 -15.94 5.58 10.20
C THR A 531 -15.28 6.65 9.33
N CYS A 532 -15.30 6.46 8.01
CA CYS A 532 -14.89 7.49 7.05
C CYS A 532 -15.76 8.77 7.17
N GLU A 533 -17.05 8.63 7.50
CA GLU A 533 -17.95 9.76 7.76
C GLU A 533 -17.54 10.61 8.97
N ASP A 534 -16.99 10.00 10.03
CA ASP A 534 -16.52 10.72 11.22
C ASP A 534 -15.32 11.62 10.88
N PHE A 535 -14.40 11.14 10.04
CA PHE A 535 -13.27 11.91 9.52
C PHE A 535 -13.72 13.04 8.58
N PHE A 536 -14.65 12.75 7.65
CA PHE A 536 -15.28 13.75 6.80
C PHE A 536 -15.95 14.86 7.61
N ALA A 537 -16.72 14.50 8.65
CA ALA A 537 -17.40 15.45 9.52
C ALA A 537 -16.40 16.32 10.31
N ALA A 538 -15.32 15.74 10.84
CA ALA A 538 -14.26 16.51 11.50
C ALA A 538 -13.55 17.49 10.54
N MET A 539 -13.33 17.12 9.28
CA MET A 539 -12.75 18.00 8.26
C MET A 539 -13.68 19.17 7.89
N CYS A 540 -14.99 18.93 7.79
CA CYS A 540 -15.97 19.97 7.48
C CYS A 540 -16.21 20.90 8.67
N ASP A 541 -16.48 20.35 9.85
CA ASP A 541 -16.84 21.09 11.07
C ASP A 541 -15.68 21.95 11.62
N ALA A 542 -14.43 21.63 11.29
CA ALA A 542 -13.26 22.42 11.67
C ALA A 542 -13.03 23.66 10.77
N ASN A 543 -13.79 23.77 9.68
CA ASN A 543 -13.56 24.73 8.60
C ASN A 543 -14.84 25.41 8.05
N ASP A 544 -16.00 25.13 8.64
CA ASP A 544 -17.33 25.60 8.20
C ASP A 544 -17.61 25.30 6.69
N ALA A 545 -17.08 24.18 6.18
CA ALA A 545 -17.00 23.90 4.75
C ALA A 545 -18.07 22.90 4.25
N ASP A 546 -18.87 23.29 3.25
CA ASP A 546 -19.76 22.37 2.53
C ASP A 546 -19.01 21.56 1.48
N LEU A 547 -18.63 20.34 1.88
CA LEU A 547 -18.07 19.30 1.02
C LEU A 547 -19.06 18.15 0.78
N SER A 548 -20.37 18.36 0.91
CA SER A 548 -21.41 17.31 0.88
C SER A 548 -21.30 16.31 -0.30
N SER A 549 -21.04 16.77 -1.53
CA SER A 549 -20.85 15.90 -2.70
C SER A 549 -19.51 15.16 -2.77
N PHE A 550 -18.56 15.48 -1.89
CA PHE A 550 -17.25 14.81 -1.82
C PHE A 550 -17.34 13.37 -1.31
N LEU A 551 -18.38 13.03 -0.54
CA LEU A 551 -18.61 11.67 -0.03
C LEU A 551 -18.72 10.60 -1.13
N LEU A 552 -19.02 10.99 -2.38
CA LEU A 552 -19.01 10.09 -3.53
C LEU A 552 -17.64 9.40 -3.73
N TRP A 553 -16.52 10.02 -3.33
CA TRP A 553 -15.20 9.38 -3.37
C TRP A 553 -15.09 8.12 -2.49
N TYR A 554 -15.91 8.01 -1.44
CA TYR A 554 -15.98 6.83 -0.56
C TYR A 554 -16.96 5.76 -1.03
N SER A 555 -17.88 6.06 -1.94
CA SER A 555 -18.91 5.12 -2.41
C SER A 555 -18.84 4.75 -3.90
N GLN A 556 -18.19 5.56 -4.73
CA GLN A 556 -18.11 5.34 -6.18
C GLN A 556 -16.74 4.75 -6.60
N ALA A 557 -16.77 3.56 -7.20
CA ALA A 557 -15.62 2.94 -7.85
C ALA A 557 -15.35 3.55 -9.23
N GLY A 558 -14.19 3.26 -9.81
CA GLY A 558 -13.78 3.72 -11.13
C GLY A 558 -12.94 5.00 -11.09
N THR A 559 -12.16 5.21 -12.14
CA THR A 559 -11.36 6.43 -12.34
C THR A 559 -12.17 7.45 -13.16
N PRO A 560 -12.40 8.68 -12.66
CA PRO A 560 -13.06 9.72 -13.45
C PRO A 560 -12.24 10.11 -14.67
N GLN A 561 -12.92 10.35 -15.78
CA GLN A 561 -12.38 10.95 -16.98
C GLN A 561 -12.88 12.39 -17.06
N VAL A 562 -11.95 13.34 -17.17
CA VAL A 562 -12.24 14.77 -17.30
C VAL A 562 -11.63 15.26 -18.60
N LYS A 563 -12.44 15.91 -19.42
CA LYS A 563 -11.99 16.60 -20.62
C LYS A 563 -12.06 18.10 -20.41
N VAL A 564 -11.05 18.82 -20.89
CA VAL A 564 -10.97 20.28 -20.85
C VAL A 564 -10.79 20.82 -22.27
N THR A 565 -11.48 21.92 -22.57
CA THR A 565 -11.26 22.71 -23.77
C THR A 565 -11.16 24.19 -23.40
N SER A 566 -10.36 24.95 -24.15
CA SER A 566 -10.04 26.34 -23.84
C SER A 566 -10.44 27.31 -24.95
N SER A 567 -10.70 28.56 -24.58
CA SER A 567 -10.85 29.67 -25.54
C SER A 567 -10.34 30.97 -24.93
N TYR A 568 -9.86 31.87 -25.78
CA TYR A 568 -9.36 33.19 -25.37
C TYR A 568 -9.98 34.28 -26.24
N ASP A 569 -10.62 35.26 -25.59
CA ASP A 569 -11.10 36.49 -26.19
C ASP A 569 -10.05 37.60 -25.93
N PRO A 570 -9.33 38.07 -26.98
CA PRO A 570 -8.31 39.11 -26.83
C PRO A 570 -8.89 40.52 -26.63
N ASP A 571 -10.11 40.78 -27.10
CA ASP A 571 -10.76 42.08 -27.00
C ASP A 571 -11.37 42.26 -25.60
N ALA A 572 -11.97 41.21 -25.05
CA ALA A 572 -12.51 41.18 -23.69
C ALA A 572 -11.48 40.81 -22.62
N ARG A 573 -10.29 40.28 -23.00
CA ARG A 573 -9.25 39.78 -22.08
C ARG A 573 -9.77 38.68 -21.14
N MET A 574 -10.53 37.77 -21.72
CA MET A 574 -11.18 36.65 -21.02
C MET A 574 -10.66 35.31 -21.53
N TYR A 575 -10.43 34.37 -20.61
CA TYR A 575 -9.96 33.01 -20.90
C TYR A 575 -10.91 32.00 -20.27
N SER A 576 -11.67 31.27 -21.09
CA SER A 576 -12.58 30.22 -20.65
C SER A 576 -11.88 28.86 -20.59
N LEU A 577 -12.16 28.12 -19.52
CA LEU A 577 -11.96 26.67 -19.45
C LEU A 577 -13.32 25.97 -19.33
N ASN A 578 -13.64 25.14 -20.32
CA ASN A 578 -14.86 24.33 -20.37
C ASN A 578 -14.50 22.88 -20.01
N PHE A 579 -15.02 22.40 -18.89
CA PHE A 579 -14.81 21.06 -18.35
C PHE A 579 -16.02 20.17 -18.65
N SER A 580 -15.77 18.91 -19.00
CA SER A 580 -16.77 17.84 -18.91
C SER A 580 -16.20 16.62 -18.20
N GLN A 581 -16.99 15.98 -17.34
CA GLN A 581 -16.59 14.80 -16.58
C GLN A 581 -17.56 13.62 -16.72
N GLU A 582 -17.01 12.40 -16.67
CA GLU A 582 -17.76 11.17 -16.49
C GLU A 582 -16.96 10.13 -15.71
N VAL A 583 -17.64 9.15 -15.12
CA VAL A 583 -17.01 7.95 -14.54
C VAL A 583 -17.56 6.75 -15.31
N PRO A 584 -16.72 5.86 -15.87
CA PRO A 584 -17.20 4.65 -16.52
C PRO A 584 -17.96 3.72 -15.57
N PRO A 585 -18.96 2.96 -16.05
CA PRO A 585 -19.59 1.88 -15.28
C PRO A 585 -18.56 0.87 -14.77
N THR A 586 -18.77 0.33 -13.57
CA THR A 586 -17.93 -0.72 -12.98
C THR A 586 -18.80 -1.88 -12.48
N PRO A 587 -18.25 -3.08 -12.22
CA PRO A 587 -18.99 -4.16 -11.58
C PRO A 587 -19.78 -3.68 -10.35
N GLY A 588 -21.06 -4.06 -10.26
CA GLY A 588 -21.97 -3.64 -9.19
C GLY A 588 -22.40 -2.16 -9.21
N GLN A 589 -21.88 -1.32 -10.11
CA GLN A 589 -22.22 0.11 -10.23
C GLN A 589 -22.41 0.51 -11.70
N PRO A 590 -23.57 0.21 -12.31
CA PRO A 590 -23.84 0.51 -13.71
C PRO A 590 -24.22 1.98 -13.96
N VAL A 591 -24.67 2.70 -12.94
CA VAL A 591 -24.96 4.14 -12.95
C VAL A 591 -23.89 4.85 -12.13
N LYS A 592 -23.50 6.05 -12.57
CA LYS A 592 -22.44 6.85 -11.97
C LYS A 592 -22.83 8.33 -11.92
N GLU A 593 -22.53 8.97 -10.80
CA GLU A 593 -22.80 10.41 -10.58
C GLU A 593 -21.55 11.27 -10.83
N PRO A 594 -21.68 12.56 -11.20
CA PRO A 594 -20.57 13.50 -11.26
C PRO A 594 -19.86 13.64 -9.90
N MET A 595 -18.53 13.75 -9.93
CA MET A 595 -17.69 13.83 -8.75
C MET A 595 -17.38 15.28 -8.39
N PHE A 596 -17.08 15.56 -7.11
CA PHE A 596 -16.41 16.79 -6.71
C PHE A 596 -14.90 16.63 -6.96
N ILE A 597 -14.40 17.23 -8.04
CA ILE A 597 -13.01 17.13 -8.50
C ILE A 597 -12.30 18.49 -8.29
N PRO A 598 -11.34 18.60 -7.36
CA PRO A 598 -10.50 19.79 -7.23
C PRO A 598 -9.42 19.82 -8.33
N ILE A 599 -9.48 20.82 -9.21
CA ILE A 599 -8.48 21.06 -10.26
C ILE A 599 -7.61 22.26 -9.85
N ALA A 600 -6.42 21.99 -9.31
CA ALA A 600 -5.41 23.02 -9.10
C ALA A 600 -4.81 23.44 -10.45
N LEU A 601 -4.66 24.75 -10.68
CA LEU A 601 -4.10 25.25 -11.93
C LEU A 601 -3.32 26.56 -11.77
N GLY A 602 -2.50 26.85 -12.77
CA GLY A 602 -1.99 28.18 -13.08
C GLY A 602 -2.08 28.46 -14.59
N LEU A 603 -1.92 29.72 -14.98
CA LEU A 603 -1.88 30.17 -16.37
C LEU A 603 -0.51 30.78 -16.65
N LEU A 604 0.17 30.38 -17.73
CA LEU A 604 1.49 30.89 -18.07
C LEU A 604 1.43 31.90 -19.22
N ASP A 605 2.22 32.97 -19.11
CA ASP A 605 2.49 33.94 -20.17
C ASP A 605 3.43 33.35 -21.25
N SER A 606 3.59 34.04 -22.37
CA SER A 606 4.45 33.59 -23.48
C SER A 606 5.95 33.56 -23.15
N SER A 607 6.35 33.99 -21.94
CA SER A 607 7.73 33.93 -21.43
C SER A 607 7.95 32.78 -20.43
N GLY A 608 6.89 32.06 -20.07
CA GLY A 608 6.94 30.94 -19.13
C GLY A 608 6.71 31.32 -17.67
N LYS A 609 6.08 32.47 -17.39
CA LYS A 609 5.79 32.92 -16.02
C LYS A 609 4.32 32.76 -15.69
N ASP A 610 4.04 32.41 -14.44
CA ASP A 610 2.67 32.41 -13.93
C ASP A 610 2.05 33.81 -13.96
N MET A 611 0.85 33.89 -14.51
CA MET A 611 0.05 35.10 -14.62
C MET A 611 -0.75 35.32 -13.33
N PRO A 612 -0.88 36.58 -12.85
CA PRO A 612 -1.63 36.89 -11.64
C PRO A 612 -3.14 36.76 -11.88
N LEU A 613 -3.76 35.77 -11.22
CA LEU A 613 -5.20 35.55 -11.24
C LEU A 613 -5.87 36.49 -10.21
N THR A 614 -6.96 37.14 -10.63
CA THR A 614 -7.68 38.15 -9.83
C THR A 614 -9.19 37.88 -9.71
N SER A 615 -9.83 37.36 -10.75
CA SER A 615 -11.22 36.89 -10.68
C SER A 615 -11.54 35.84 -11.72
N VAL A 616 -12.44 34.92 -11.36
CA VAL A 616 -13.06 33.94 -12.26
C VAL A 616 -14.58 34.08 -12.21
N TYR A 617 -15.26 33.93 -13.34
CA TYR A 617 -16.71 33.77 -13.40
C TYR A 617 -17.06 32.29 -13.41
N HIS A 618 -18.04 31.90 -12.59
CA HIS A 618 -18.63 30.56 -12.55
C HIS A 618 -20.12 30.68 -12.28
N ASP A 619 -20.97 29.95 -13.02
CA ASP A 619 -22.45 30.12 -13.03
C ASP A 619 -22.91 31.59 -13.22
N GLY A 620 -22.13 32.39 -13.96
CA GLY A 620 -22.37 33.83 -14.18
C GLY A 620 -22.04 34.73 -12.97
N VAL A 621 -21.58 34.18 -11.85
CA VAL A 621 -21.16 34.92 -10.66
C VAL A 621 -19.66 35.16 -10.72
N GLN A 622 -19.22 36.42 -10.60
CA GLN A 622 -17.80 36.76 -10.46
C GLN A 622 -17.33 36.42 -9.04
N GLN A 623 -16.24 35.66 -8.94
CA GLN A 623 -15.54 35.32 -7.71
C GLN A 623 -14.15 35.95 -7.72
N THR A 624 -13.80 36.69 -6.66
CA THR A 624 -12.44 37.21 -6.48
C THR A 624 -11.50 36.07 -6.11
N ILE A 625 -10.35 35.97 -6.79
CA ILE A 625 -9.28 35.05 -6.43
C ILE A 625 -8.16 35.88 -5.81
N SER A 626 -7.97 35.75 -4.50
CA SER A 626 -6.95 36.50 -3.76
C SER A 626 -6.54 35.78 -2.48
N SER A 627 -5.28 35.95 -2.08
CA SER A 627 -4.76 35.55 -0.77
C SER A 627 -4.20 36.79 -0.07
N ASN A 628 -4.69 37.09 1.14
CA ASN A 628 -4.35 38.31 1.89
C ASN A 628 -4.46 39.60 1.03
N ASP A 629 -5.58 39.75 0.32
CA ASP A 629 -5.88 40.84 -0.63
C ASP A 629 -4.90 41.01 -1.81
N GLN A 630 -4.05 40.00 -2.08
CA GLN A 630 -3.12 39.96 -3.22
C GLN A 630 -3.56 38.93 -4.26
N ALA A 631 -3.29 39.24 -5.54
CA ALA A 631 -3.51 38.32 -6.66
C ALA A 631 -2.63 37.06 -6.53
N VAL A 632 -3.09 35.93 -7.05
CA VAL A 632 -2.43 34.62 -6.88
C VAL A 632 -2.05 33.97 -8.21
N CYS A 633 -0.93 33.25 -8.23
CA CYS A 633 -0.44 32.51 -9.40
C CYS A 633 -0.96 31.07 -9.51
N LYS A 634 -1.63 30.56 -8.48
CA LYS A 634 -2.24 29.22 -8.41
C LYS A 634 -3.62 29.33 -7.77
N THR A 635 -4.60 28.63 -8.32
CA THR A 635 -5.96 28.51 -7.76
C THR A 635 -6.44 27.06 -7.83
N VAL A 636 -7.56 26.75 -7.17
CA VAL A 636 -8.24 25.45 -7.25
C VAL A 636 -9.67 25.69 -7.76
N LEU A 637 -10.02 25.08 -8.90
CA LEU A 637 -11.39 25.04 -9.38
C LEU A 637 -12.11 23.83 -8.79
N HIS A 638 -13.38 24.03 -8.43
CA HIS A 638 -14.23 22.98 -7.86
C HIS A 638 -15.17 22.44 -8.94
N VAL A 639 -14.69 21.49 -9.74
CA VAL A 639 -15.51 20.87 -10.79
C VAL A 639 -16.51 19.92 -10.15
N LYS A 640 -17.82 20.19 -10.27
CA LYS A 640 -18.90 19.48 -9.54
C LYS A 640 -19.99 18.89 -10.45
N LYS A 641 -20.48 19.63 -11.45
CA LYS A 641 -21.49 19.12 -12.41
C LYS A 641 -20.82 18.27 -13.49
N LYS A 642 -21.64 17.66 -14.36
CA LYS A 642 -21.17 16.93 -15.55
C LYS A 642 -20.43 17.84 -16.54
N GLU A 643 -20.89 19.08 -16.72
CA GLU A 643 -20.34 20.09 -17.62
C GLU A 643 -20.31 21.44 -16.88
N GLU A 644 -19.17 22.14 -16.88
CA GLU A 644 -18.97 23.44 -16.21
C GLU A 644 -17.99 24.34 -16.95
N GLU A 645 -18.25 25.66 -16.97
CA GLU A 645 -17.34 26.68 -17.50
C GLU A 645 -16.80 27.58 -16.38
N PHE A 646 -15.51 27.88 -16.45
CA PHE A 646 -14.81 28.84 -15.60
C PHE A 646 -14.09 29.87 -16.47
N VAL A 647 -14.46 31.16 -16.35
CA VAL A 647 -13.93 32.23 -17.20
C VAL A 647 -13.04 33.18 -16.39
N PHE A 648 -11.74 33.16 -16.64
CA PHE A 648 -10.77 34.06 -16.03
C PHE A 648 -10.77 35.41 -16.75
N ALA A 649 -10.79 36.51 -16.01
CA ALA A 649 -10.77 37.87 -16.56
C ALA A 649 -9.45 38.60 -16.25
N ASN A 650 -9.22 39.71 -16.97
CA ASN A 650 -7.98 40.50 -16.93
C ASN A 650 -6.75 39.76 -17.47
N ILE A 651 -6.94 38.76 -18.33
CA ILE A 651 -5.87 37.97 -18.95
C ILE A 651 -5.36 38.73 -20.20
N PRO A 652 -4.13 39.29 -20.21
CA PRO A 652 -3.69 40.25 -21.24
C PRO A 652 -3.32 39.63 -22.60
N GLU A 653 -2.95 38.35 -22.62
CA GLU A 653 -2.57 37.59 -23.83
C GLU A 653 -3.02 36.12 -23.66
N ARG A 654 -3.06 35.34 -24.75
CA ARG A 654 -3.50 33.93 -24.68
C ARG A 654 -2.56 33.14 -23.76
N PRO A 655 -3.05 32.59 -22.64
CA PRO A 655 -2.23 31.81 -21.74
C PRO A 655 -2.02 30.37 -22.25
N ILE A 656 -1.00 29.70 -21.71
CA ILE A 656 -0.90 28.24 -21.74
C ILE A 656 -1.29 27.73 -20.34
N PRO A 657 -2.34 26.89 -20.20
CA PRO A 657 -2.82 26.46 -18.89
C PRO A 657 -2.00 25.28 -18.34
N SER A 658 -1.48 25.43 -17.13
CA SER A 658 -0.95 24.32 -16.34
C SER A 658 -2.08 23.74 -15.48
N LEU A 659 -2.72 22.68 -15.99
CA LEU A 659 -3.91 22.05 -15.39
C LEU A 659 -3.53 20.88 -14.48
N LEU A 660 -4.33 20.62 -13.44
CA LEU A 660 -4.15 19.48 -12.50
C LEU A 660 -2.77 19.50 -11.80
N ARG A 661 -2.27 20.70 -11.47
CA ARG A 661 -0.99 20.95 -10.78
C ARG A 661 -0.84 20.11 -9.49
N ASP A 662 0.35 19.60 -9.22
CA ASP A 662 0.63 18.61 -8.15
C ASP A 662 -0.29 17.35 -8.21
N TYR A 663 -0.83 17.03 -9.40
CA TYR A 663 -1.83 15.98 -9.63
C TYR A 663 -3.01 16.08 -8.64
N SER A 664 -3.70 17.22 -8.61
CA SER A 664 -4.60 17.57 -7.50
C SER A 664 -5.83 16.67 -7.28
N ALA A 665 -6.13 15.76 -8.20
CA ALA A 665 -7.16 14.73 -8.08
C ALA A 665 -6.79 13.46 -8.88
N PRO A 666 -7.20 12.24 -8.44
CA PRO A 666 -6.83 10.98 -9.08
C PRO A 666 -7.73 10.69 -10.30
N ILE A 667 -7.50 11.41 -11.40
CA ILE A 667 -8.33 11.40 -12.62
C ILE A 667 -7.52 11.12 -13.89
N ARG A 668 -8.20 10.80 -15.00
CA ARG A 668 -7.64 10.92 -16.36
C ARG A 668 -8.02 12.28 -16.93
N LEU A 669 -7.05 13.04 -17.41
CA LEU A 669 -7.24 14.36 -18.02
C LEU A 669 -7.02 14.29 -19.54
N ASP A 670 -8.05 14.62 -20.32
CA ASP A 670 -7.95 14.97 -21.75
C ASP A 670 -7.98 16.50 -21.89
N SER A 671 -7.21 17.06 -22.83
CA SER A 671 -7.13 18.51 -23.03
C SER A 671 -6.76 18.88 -24.47
N ASP A 672 -7.15 20.08 -24.87
CA ASP A 672 -6.86 20.69 -26.17
C ASP A 672 -5.41 21.19 -26.34
N LEU A 673 -4.53 20.93 -25.36
CA LEU A 673 -3.10 21.25 -25.43
C LEU A 673 -2.42 20.58 -26.64
N THR A 674 -1.85 21.40 -27.52
CA THR A 674 -1.09 20.96 -28.69
C THR A 674 0.28 20.40 -28.28
N GLU A 675 0.98 19.73 -29.21
CA GLU A 675 2.38 19.34 -28.96
C GLU A 675 3.27 20.55 -28.62
N SER A 676 3.02 21.71 -29.24
CA SER A 676 3.78 22.93 -28.97
C SER A 676 3.55 23.45 -27.55
N ASP A 677 2.32 23.41 -27.05
CA ASP A 677 2.01 23.81 -25.67
C ASP A 677 2.63 22.83 -24.66
N LEU A 678 2.65 21.54 -24.98
CA LEU A 678 3.29 20.51 -24.14
C LEU A 678 4.82 20.63 -24.12
N PHE A 679 5.46 20.91 -25.27
CA PHE A 679 6.90 21.21 -25.31
C PHE A 679 7.23 22.51 -24.55
N PHE A 680 6.34 23.50 -24.56
CA PHE A 680 6.48 24.72 -23.78
C PHE A 680 6.40 24.44 -22.27
N LEU A 681 5.38 23.71 -21.79
CA LEU A 681 5.24 23.34 -20.38
C LEU A 681 6.44 22.48 -19.90
N LEU A 682 6.92 21.54 -20.72
CA LEU A 682 8.12 20.74 -20.43
C LEU A 682 9.40 21.59 -20.24
N ALA A 683 9.48 22.74 -20.92
CA ALA A 683 10.58 23.69 -20.81
C ALA A 683 10.41 24.73 -19.70
N HIS A 684 9.16 25.13 -19.38
CA HIS A 684 8.86 26.37 -18.66
C HIS A 684 7.88 26.28 -17.49
N ASP A 685 7.15 25.18 -17.26
CA ASP A 685 6.17 25.13 -16.17
C ASP A 685 6.85 25.25 -14.79
N SER A 686 6.27 26.08 -13.93
CA SER A 686 6.70 26.34 -12.56
C SER A 686 6.26 25.27 -11.56
N ASP A 687 5.24 24.48 -11.91
CA ASP A 687 4.85 23.27 -11.18
C ASP A 687 5.66 22.09 -11.76
N GLU A 688 6.73 21.70 -11.07
CA GLU A 688 7.68 20.69 -11.57
C GLU A 688 7.02 19.33 -11.88
N PHE A 689 5.96 18.97 -11.14
CA PHE A 689 5.18 17.78 -11.46
C PHE A 689 4.52 17.90 -12.85
N ASN A 690 3.86 19.03 -13.14
CA ASN A 690 3.27 19.25 -14.47
C ASN A 690 4.32 19.39 -15.58
N ARG A 691 5.50 19.94 -15.26
CA ARG A 691 6.65 19.94 -16.16
C ARG A 691 7.06 18.52 -16.58
N TRP A 692 7.14 17.58 -15.62
CA TRP A 692 7.34 16.15 -15.91
C TRP A 692 6.17 15.56 -16.71
N GLU A 693 4.94 15.86 -16.29
CA GLU A 693 3.71 15.31 -16.89
C GLU A 693 3.56 15.69 -18.36
N ALA A 694 3.92 16.91 -18.76
CA ALA A 694 3.90 17.34 -20.16
C ALA A 694 4.80 16.46 -21.04
N GLY A 695 5.97 16.08 -20.52
CA GLY A 695 6.87 15.10 -21.14
C GLY A 695 6.24 13.72 -21.27
N GLN A 696 5.53 13.26 -20.24
CA GLN A 696 4.82 11.97 -20.27
C GLN A 696 3.59 11.98 -21.18
N VAL A 697 2.86 13.10 -21.33
CA VAL A 697 1.80 13.24 -22.35
C VAL A 697 2.39 13.10 -23.75
N LEU A 698 3.52 13.78 -24.04
CA LEU A 698 4.24 13.63 -25.32
C LEU A 698 4.72 12.19 -25.54
N ALA A 699 5.33 11.56 -24.54
CA ALA A 699 5.81 10.18 -24.62
C ALA A 699 4.67 9.18 -24.87
N ARG A 700 3.52 9.33 -24.18
CA ARG A 700 2.34 8.47 -24.38
C ARG A 700 1.72 8.63 -25.76
N LYS A 701 1.54 9.88 -26.24
CA LYS A 701 1.07 10.16 -27.62
C LYS A 701 1.99 9.51 -28.66
N LEU A 702 3.31 9.63 -28.48
CA LEU A 702 4.33 9.04 -29.35
C LEU A 702 4.33 7.50 -29.32
N MET A 703 4.28 6.90 -28.13
CA MET A 703 4.24 5.43 -27.97
C MET A 703 2.98 4.83 -28.61
N LEU A 704 1.80 5.41 -28.38
CA LEU A 704 0.55 4.92 -28.96
C LEU A 704 0.54 5.04 -30.49
N SER A 705 1.09 6.13 -31.05
CA SER A 705 1.25 6.26 -32.52
C SER A 705 2.18 5.19 -33.09
N LEU A 706 3.33 4.96 -32.45
CA LEU A 706 4.30 3.96 -32.90
C LEU A 706 3.78 2.52 -32.72
N VAL A 707 2.94 2.24 -31.73
CA VAL A 707 2.23 0.95 -31.58
C VAL A 707 1.25 0.74 -32.72
N ALA A 708 0.45 1.75 -33.07
CA ALA A 708 -0.45 1.67 -34.22
C ALA A 708 0.32 1.44 -35.53
N ASP A 709 1.49 2.07 -35.71
CA ASP A 709 2.33 1.87 -36.89
C ASP A 709 3.02 0.49 -36.91
N PHE A 710 3.46 -0.02 -35.76
CA PHE A 710 3.99 -1.39 -35.62
C PHE A 710 2.95 -2.44 -36.00
N GLN A 711 1.72 -2.32 -35.49
CA GLN A 711 0.59 -3.20 -35.81
C GLN A 711 0.22 -3.16 -37.31
N GLN A 712 0.48 -2.03 -37.98
CA GLN A 712 0.33 -1.86 -39.43
C GLN A 712 1.56 -2.31 -40.24
N ASN A 713 2.59 -2.88 -39.62
CA ASN A 713 3.86 -3.31 -40.23
C ASN A 713 4.61 -2.17 -40.96
N LYS A 714 4.47 -0.92 -40.49
CA LYS A 714 5.23 0.24 -41.00
C LYS A 714 6.60 0.32 -40.33
N SER A 715 7.54 1.02 -40.98
CA SER A 715 8.83 1.35 -40.39
C SER A 715 8.67 2.38 -39.27
N LEU A 716 9.02 2.01 -38.03
CA LEU A 716 9.04 2.94 -36.90
C LEU A 716 10.08 4.06 -37.12
N SER A 717 9.70 5.29 -36.78
CA SER A 717 10.57 6.47 -36.89
C SER A 717 10.32 7.41 -35.72
N LEU A 718 11.37 7.85 -35.05
CA LEU A 718 11.25 8.70 -33.86
C LEU A 718 11.28 10.18 -34.25
N ASN A 719 10.34 10.97 -33.73
CA ASN A 719 10.27 12.42 -33.97
C ASN A 719 11.54 13.11 -33.41
N PRO A 720 12.37 13.80 -34.23
CA PRO A 720 13.58 14.46 -33.75
C PRO A 720 13.35 15.50 -32.65
N LYS A 721 12.17 16.14 -32.61
CA LYS A 721 11.81 17.07 -31.52
C LYS A 721 11.73 16.38 -30.16
N PHE A 722 11.35 15.11 -30.12
CA PHE A 722 11.31 14.34 -28.87
C PHE A 722 12.73 14.08 -28.34
N ILE A 723 13.66 13.69 -29.23
CA ILE A 723 15.09 13.57 -28.88
C ILE A 723 15.65 14.88 -28.34
N GLU A 724 15.35 16.01 -28.99
CA GLU A 724 15.83 17.32 -28.53
C GLU A 724 15.18 17.76 -27.20
N GLY A 725 13.91 17.41 -26.98
CA GLY A 725 13.25 17.57 -25.69
C GLY A 725 13.98 16.82 -24.57
N ILE A 726 14.28 15.52 -24.78
CA ILE A 726 15.06 14.72 -23.81
C ILE A 726 16.47 15.28 -23.62
N ARG A 727 17.17 15.70 -24.68
CA ARG A 727 18.48 16.38 -24.60
C ARG A 727 18.41 17.63 -23.72
N SER A 728 17.41 18.49 -23.95
CA SER A 728 17.26 19.76 -23.22
C SER A 728 17.09 19.57 -21.71
N ILE A 729 16.50 18.46 -21.27
CA ILE A 729 16.34 18.09 -19.85
C ILE A 729 17.64 17.46 -19.32
N LEU A 730 18.19 16.48 -20.04
CA LEU A 730 19.42 15.76 -19.68
C LEU A 730 20.61 16.72 -19.47
N CYS A 731 20.72 17.75 -20.30
CA CYS A 731 21.81 18.73 -20.24
C CYS A 731 21.54 19.91 -19.28
N ASN A 732 20.36 20.02 -18.66
CA ASN A 732 20.01 21.16 -17.82
C ASN A 732 20.56 21.03 -16.39
N THR A 733 21.71 21.65 -16.14
CA THR A 733 22.41 21.65 -14.86
C THR A 733 21.72 22.42 -13.73
N SER A 734 20.58 23.09 -13.98
CA SER A 734 19.78 23.76 -12.95
C SER A 734 18.67 22.88 -12.35
N LEU A 735 18.36 21.73 -12.95
CA LEU A 735 17.35 20.79 -12.44
C LEU A 735 17.97 19.80 -11.45
N ASP A 736 17.12 19.28 -10.55
CA ASP A 736 17.49 18.14 -9.71
C ASP A 736 17.83 16.90 -10.57
N LYS A 737 18.85 16.15 -10.15
CA LYS A 737 19.34 15.00 -10.93
C LYS A 737 18.38 13.80 -10.86
N GLU A 738 17.64 13.60 -9.77
CA GLU A 738 16.63 12.55 -9.72
C GLU A 738 15.41 12.95 -10.54
N PHE A 739 15.00 14.23 -10.52
CA PHE A 739 13.98 14.76 -11.43
C PHE A 739 14.35 14.50 -12.90
N ILE A 740 15.58 14.84 -13.34
CA ILE A 740 16.06 14.51 -14.69
C ILE A 740 15.93 13.00 -14.96
N ALA A 741 16.38 12.15 -14.03
CA ALA A 741 16.28 10.70 -14.17
C ALA A 741 14.83 10.20 -14.35
N LYS A 742 13.85 10.76 -13.63
CA LYS A 742 12.42 10.44 -13.83
C LYS A 742 11.87 11.03 -15.13
N ALA A 743 12.30 12.22 -15.54
CA ALA A 743 11.78 12.93 -16.72
C ALA A 743 12.28 12.36 -18.05
N ILE A 744 13.48 11.76 -18.09
CA ILE A 744 13.95 11.02 -19.28
C ILE A 744 13.42 9.58 -19.35
N THR A 745 12.82 9.07 -18.27
CA THR A 745 12.32 7.69 -18.19
C THR A 745 10.96 7.53 -18.89
N LEU A 746 10.93 6.66 -19.90
CA LEU A 746 9.73 6.33 -20.67
C LEU A 746 8.60 5.72 -19.81
N PRO A 747 7.32 6.00 -20.12
CA PRO A 747 6.15 5.35 -19.52
C PRO A 747 6.23 3.83 -19.42
N GLY A 748 5.48 3.28 -18.47
CA GLY A 748 5.38 1.85 -18.23
C GLY A 748 4.54 1.13 -19.29
N GLU A 749 4.91 -0.10 -19.63
CA GLU A 749 4.13 -0.92 -20.58
C GLU A 749 2.70 -1.16 -20.09
N GLY A 750 2.53 -1.30 -18.76
CA GLY A 750 1.23 -1.42 -18.11
C GLY A 750 0.35 -0.17 -18.23
N GLU A 751 0.94 1.03 -18.24
CA GLU A 751 0.25 2.31 -18.46
C GLU A 751 -0.19 2.44 -19.92
N ILE A 752 0.70 2.16 -20.88
CA ILE A 752 0.36 2.22 -22.31
C ILE A 752 -0.72 1.19 -22.67
N MET A 753 -0.61 -0.06 -22.23
CA MET A 753 -1.64 -1.08 -22.45
C MET A 753 -3.00 -0.70 -21.84
N ASP A 754 -3.02 0.00 -20.70
CA ASP A 754 -4.28 0.47 -20.11
C ASP A 754 -4.91 1.65 -20.86
N MET A 755 -4.15 2.39 -21.69
CA MET A 755 -4.69 3.39 -22.61
C MET A 755 -5.23 2.77 -23.92
N MET A 756 -4.95 1.50 -24.21
CA MET A 756 -5.42 0.82 -25.43
C MET A 756 -6.79 0.16 -25.22
N THR A 757 -7.67 0.23 -26.23
CA THR A 757 -8.94 -0.52 -26.25
C THR A 757 -8.69 -2.04 -26.15
N VAL A 758 -7.72 -2.52 -26.94
CA VAL A 758 -7.18 -3.89 -26.86
C VAL A 758 -5.68 -3.79 -26.62
N ALA A 759 -5.21 -4.31 -25.49
CA ALA A 759 -3.83 -4.31 -25.06
C ALA A 759 -2.99 -5.30 -25.88
N ASP A 760 -1.91 -4.80 -26.49
CA ASP A 760 -0.95 -5.59 -27.27
C ASP A 760 0.44 -5.53 -26.59
N PRO A 761 0.78 -6.51 -25.74
CA PRO A 761 2.05 -6.51 -25.03
C PRO A 761 3.24 -6.70 -25.96
N ASP A 762 3.08 -7.33 -27.13
CA ASP A 762 4.17 -7.52 -28.09
C ASP A 762 4.52 -6.19 -28.75
N ALA A 763 3.51 -5.45 -29.23
CA ALA A 763 3.71 -4.17 -29.90
C ALA A 763 4.17 -3.08 -28.92
N VAL A 764 3.60 -3.01 -27.72
CA VAL A 764 4.02 -2.05 -26.68
C VAL A 764 5.47 -2.29 -26.28
N HIS A 765 5.87 -3.55 -26.05
CA HIS A 765 7.26 -3.88 -25.73
C HIS A 765 8.22 -3.54 -26.88
N ALA A 766 7.93 -3.98 -28.11
CA ALA A 766 8.77 -3.73 -29.27
C ALA A 766 8.98 -2.22 -29.54
N VAL A 767 7.91 -1.42 -29.40
CA VAL A 767 7.98 0.05 -29.53
C VAL A 767 8.77 0.68 -28.38
N ARG A 768 8.59 0.22 -27.14
CA ARG A 768 9.33 0.74 -25.98
C ARG A 768 10.84 0.45 -26.09
N VAL A 769 11.22 -0.74 -26.54
CA VAL A 769 12.61 -1.11 -26.84
C VAL A 769 13.16 -0.27 -28.00
N PHE A 770 12.40 -0.08 -29.07
CA PHE A 770 12.79 0.79 -30.20
C PHE A 770 13.08 2.22 -29.73
N ILE A 771 12.15 2.86 -28.99
CA ILE A 771 12.34 4.23 -28.48
C ILE A 771 13.56 4.29 -27.54
N LYS A 772 13.74 3.30 -26.65
CA LYS A 772 14.90 3.24 -25.75
C LYS A 772 16.22 3.20 -26.54
N LYS A 773 16.35 2.31 -27.53
CA LYS A 773 17.55 2.25 -28.37
C LYS A 773 17.75 3.52 -29.21
N GLN A 774 16.67 4.13 -29.73
CA GLN A 774 16.78 5.39 -30.47
C GLN A 774 17.23 6.57 -29.59
N ILE A 775 16.76 6.70 -28.35
CA ILE A 775 17.28 7.68 -27.38
C ILE A 775 18.76 7.44 -27.13
N ALA A 776 19.15 6.19 -26.83
CA ALA A 776 20.53 5.83 -26.55
C ALA A 776 21.47 6.08 -27.73
N LEU A 777 21.04 5.83 -28.97
CA LEU A 777 21.81 6.13 -30.19
C LEU A 777 22.02 7.64 -30.39
N ASN A 778 20.95 8.43 -30.33
CA ASN A 778 21.00 9.86 -30.67
C ASN A 778 21.61 10.74 -29.56
N LEU A 779 21.64 10.24 -28.31
CA LEU A 779 22.22 10.91 -27.14
C LEU A 779 23.45 10.16 -26.57
N LYS A 780 24.13 9.29 -27.35
CA LYS A 780 25.21 8.42 -26.86
C LYS A 780 26.30 9.23 -26.13
N GLU A 781 26.73 10.35 -26.69
CA GLU A 781 27.78 11.20 -26.10
C GLU A 781 27.31 11.88 -24.80
N ASP A 782 26.09 12.44 -24.78
CA ASP A 782 25.50 13.11 -23.62
C ASP A 782 25.28 12.14 -22.45
N LEU A 783 24.79 10.93 -22.74
CA LEU A 783 24.56 9.88 -21.76
C LEU A 783 25.88 9.32 -21.21
N LEU A 784 26.90 9.12 -22.05
CA LEU A 784 28.24 8.73 -21.61
C LEU A 784 28.89 9.79 -20.73
N ALA A 785 28.82 11.07 -21.13
CA ALA A 785 29.26 12.19 -20.30
C ALA A 785 28.50 12.23 -18.97
N THR A 786 27.20 11.94 -18.97
CA THR A 786 26.36 11.89 -17.77
C THR A 786 26.74 10.73 -16.83
N VAL A 787 27.06 9.54 -17.36
CA VAL A 787 27.60 8.44 -16.54
C VAL A 787 28.94 8.85 -15.91
N ILE A 788 29.88 9.35 -16.71
CA ILE A 788 31.23 9.72 -16.26
C ILE A 788 31.18 10.83 -15.20
N ASN A 789 30.44 11.91 -15.45
CA ASN A 789 30.35 13.08 -14.57
C ASN A 789 29.57 12.83 -13.27
N ASN A 790 28.90 11.68 -13.13
CA ASN A 790 28.15 11.31 -11.92
C ASN A 790 28.72 10.06 -11.21
N ARG A 791 29.88 9.55 -11.64
CA ARG A 791 30.71 8.63 -10.84
C ARG A 791 31.15 9.30 -9.53
N SER A 792 31.39 8.49 -8.51
CA SER A 792 32.14 8.89 -7.31
C SER A 792 32.77 7.65 -6.67
N SER A 793 33.94 7.82 -6.06
CA SER A 793 34.62 6.83 -5.22
C SER A 793 34.48 7.12 -3.71
N GLU A 794 33.59 8.04 -3.34
CA GLU A 794 33.30 8.38 -1.95
C GLU A 794 32.55 7.23 -1.24
N THR A 795 32.59 7.22 0.09
CA THR A 795 31.80 6.31 0.92
C THR A 795 30.30 6.51 0.64
N TYR A 796 29.53 5.42 0.61
CA TYR A 796 28.08 5.50 0.44
C TYR A 796 27.43 6.33 1.54
N VAL A 797 26.61 7.31 1.12
CA VAL A 797 25.68 8.03 1.98
C VAL A 797 24.27 7.94 1.35
N PHE A 798 23.27 7.78 2.22
CA PHE A 798 21.86 7.93 1.91
C PHE A 798 21.45 9.38 2.21
N ASP A 799 21.58 10.23 1.21
CA ASP A 799 21.12 11.62 1.19
C ASP A 799 20.61 11.96 -0.22
N HIS A 800 19.71 12.95 -0.33
CA HIS A 800 19.07 13.29 -1.61
C HIS A 800 20.07 13.61 -2.72
N HIS A 801 21.14 14.37 -2.44
CA HIS A 801 22.13 14.76 -3.44
C HIS A 801 22.90 13.54 -4.00
N ASN A 802 23.30 12.61 -3.13
CA ASN A 802 23.97 11.38 -3.54
C ASN A 802 23.04 10.39 -4.24
N MET A 803 21.78 10.27 -3.78
CA MET A 803 20.74 9.47 -4.46
C MET A 803 20.48 10.01 -5.86
N ALA A 804 20.25 11.32 -6.00
CA ALA A 804 19.99 11.98 -7.26
C ALA A 804 21.15 11.81 -8.26
N ARG A 805 22.40 11.91 -7.79
CA ARG A 805 23.60 11.58 -8.59
C ARG A 805 23.58 10.13 -9.08
N ARG A 806 23.34 9.15 -8.20
CA ARG A 806 23.28 7.72 -8.56
C ARG A 806 22.13 7.41 -9.50
N ALA A 807 20.95 7.97 -9.28
CA ALA A 807 19.76 7.79 -10.12
C ALA A 807 20.00 8.25 -11.57
N LEU A 808 20.56 9.45 -11.76
CA LEU A 808 20.87 9.99 -13.09
C LEU A 808 21.96 9.20 -13.80
N LYS A 809 23.05 8.88 -13.09
CA LYS A 809 24.13 8.01 -13.57
C LYS A 809 23.58 6.67 -14.07
N ASN A 810 22.81 5.99 -13.23
CA ASN A 810 22.41 4.60 -13.47
C ASN A 810 21.25 4.48 -14.47
N THR A 811 20.37 5.48 -14.56
CA THR A 811 19.42 5.62 -15.68
C THR A 811 20.18 5.80 -16.99
N SER A 812 21.20 6.67 -17.03
CA SER A 812 22.01 6.90 -18.23
C SER A 812 22.80 5.66 -18.66
N LEU A 813 23.37 4.92 -17.69
CA LEU A 813 24.01 3.63 -17.92
C LEU A 813 23.04 2.62 -18.56
N ALA A 814 21.82 2.52 -18.04
CA ALA A 814 20.79 1.63 -18.57
C ALA A 814 20.31 2.00 -19.98
N TYR A 815 20.48 3.24 -20.43
CA TYR A 815 20.29 3.60 -21.85
C TYR A 815 21.48 3.14 -22.70
N VAL A 816 22.72 3.54 -22.39
CA VAL A 816 23.88 3.22 -23.24
C VAL A 816 24.14 1.71 -23.35
N ALA A 817 23.98 0.96 -22.25
CA ALA A 817 24.11 -0.49 -22.23
C ALA A 817 22.95 -1.25 -22.94
N SER A 818 21.95 -0.54 -23.48
CA SER A 818 20.93 -1.14 -24.35
C SER A 818 21.27 -1.05 -25.85
N LEU A 819 22.44 -0.51 -26.19
CA LEU A 819 23.03 -0.61 -27.51
C LEU A 819 23.88 -1.88 -27.62
N ASP A 820 23.84 -2.53 -28.77
CA ASP A 820 24.52 -3.80 -29.03
C ASP A 820 26.01 -3.57 -29.37
N ASP A 821 26.73 -2.94 -28.45
CA ASP A 821 28.06 -2.33 -28.61
C ASP A 821 29.02 -2.84 -27.51
N PRO A 822 30.06 -3.62 -27.84
CA PRO A 822 30.95 -4.23 -26.85
C PRO A 822 31.62 -3.24 -25.88
N GLU A 823 31.98 -2.03 -26.33
CA GLU A 823 32.60 -1.02 -25.46
C GLU A 823 31.64 -0.55 -24.34
N LEU A 824 30.33 -0.64 -24.59
CA LEU A 824 29.28 -0.27 -23.64
C LEU A 824 28.91 -1.44 -22.70
N THR A 825 29.07 -2.68 -23.15
CA THR A 825 29.05 -3.86 -22.27
C THR A 825 30.25 -3.86 -21.32
N ASP A 826 31.47 -3.61 -21.82
CA ASP A 826 32.68 -3.45 -21.00
C ASP A 826 32.54 -2.31 -19.98
N LEU A 827 31.93 -1.19 -20.38
CA LEU A 827 31.59 -0.10 -19.47
C LEU A 827 30.65 -0.55 -18.33
N ALA A 828 29.58 -1.28 -18.66
CA ALA A 828 28.63 -1.78 -17.66
C ALA A 828 29.27 -2.85 -16.74
N LEU A 829 30.12 -3.73 -17.28
CA LEU A 829 30.90 -4.69 -16.51
C LEU A 829 31.92 -3.99 -15.59
N HIS A 830 32.51 -2.88 -16.02
CA HIS A 830 33.38 -2.06 -15.18
C HIS A 830 32.61 -1.41 -14.03
N GLU A 831 31.42 -0.83 -14.29
CA GLU A 831 30.54 -0.30 -13.23
C GLU A 831 30.14 -1.38 -12.23
N TYR A 832 29.75 -2.58 -12.70
CA TYR A 832 29.40 -3.71 -11.85
C TYR A 832 30.57 -4.16 -10.96
N LYS A 833 31.79 -4.25 -11.52
CA LYS A 833 33.00 -4.72 -10.82
C LYS A 833 33.61 -3.67 -9.89
N SER A 834 33.36 -2.38 -10.12
CA SER A 834 33.89 -1.26 -9.30
C SER A 834 32.90 -0.69 -8.28
N ALA A 835 31.62 -1.06 -8.36
CA ALA A 835 30.59 -0.55 -7.46
C ALA A 835 30.88 -0.83 -5.98
N THR A 836 30.90 0.24 -5.18
CA THR A 836 31.10 0.22 -3.72
C THR A 836 29.81 -0.01 -2.93
N ASN A 837 28.67 -0.09 -3.60
CA ASN A 837 27.34 -0.16 -3.00
C ASN A 837 26.35 -0.92 -3.90
N MET A 838 25.26 -1.43 -3.31
CA MET A 838 24.27 -2.24 -4.00
C MET A 838 23.45 -1.44 -5.03
N THR A 839 23.24 -0.13 -4.85
CA THR A 839 22.54 0.71 -5.86
C THR A 839 23.30 0.70 -7.19
N ASP A 840 24.60 0.97 -7.15
CA ASP A 840 25.44 0.96 -8.35
C ASP A 840 25.69 -0.46 -8.87
N GLN A 841 25.94 -1.46 -7.99
CA GLN A 841 26.19 -2.84 -8.43
C GLN A 841 24.95 -3.44 -9.10
N PHE A 842 23.77 -3.29 -8.49
CA PHE A 842 22.54 -3.87 -9.01
C PHE A 842 22.02 -3.16 -10.27
N ALA A 843 22.23 -1.84 -10.39
CA ALA A 843 21.88 -1.13 -11.61
C ALA A 843 22.75 -1.56 -12.81
N ALA A 844 24.06 -1.73 -12.61
CA ALA A 844 24.95 -2.25 -13.64
C ALA A 844 24.61 -3.71 -14.00
N LEU A 845 24.35 -4.56 -13.00
CA LEU A 845 23.85 -5.92 -13.20
C LEU A 845 22.56 -5.95 -14.04
N ALA A 846 21.58 -5.11 -13.70
CA ALA A 846 20.30 -5.04 -14.39
C ALA A 846 20.40 -4.49 -15.82
N ALA A 847 21.39 -3.63 -16.08
CA ALA A 847 21.70 -3.15 -17.43
C ALA A 847 22.26 -4.27 -18.32
N ILE A 848 23.13 -5.12 -17.79
CA ILE A 848 23.71 -6.28 -18.52
C ILE A 848 22.67 -7.41 -18.69
N ALA A 849 21.89 -7.70 -17.64
CA ALA A 849 21.05 -8.90 -17.56
C ALA A 849 19.89 -9.00 -18.59
N GLN A 850 19.61 -7.92 -19.34
CA GLN A 850 18.64 -7.90 -20.43
C GLN A 850 19.26 -8.23 -21.80
N ASN A 851 20.59 -8.23 -21.92
CA ASN A 851 21.31 -8.55 -23.16
C ASN A 851 21.67 -10.04 -23.18
N VAL A 852 21.34 -10.75 -24.26
CA VAL A 852 21.61 -12.20 -24.38
C VAL A 852 23.08 -12.43 -24.74
N GLY A 853 23.84 -13.09 -23.87
CA GLY A 853 25.26 -13.40 -24.11
C GLY A 853 25.93 -14.06 -22.91
N GLU A 854 27.21 -14.42 -23.07
CA GLU A 854 28.04 -15.04 -22.02
C GLU A 854 28.23 -14.10 -20.82
N ASP A 855 28.47 -12.80 -21.06
CA ASP A 855 28.61 -11.77 -20.02
C ASP A 855 27.42 -11.71 -19.05
N ARG A 856 26.20 -11.96 -19.54
CA ARG A 856 24.97 -11.98 -18.73
C ARG A 856 24.97 -13.16 -17.77
N ASP A 857 25.28 -14.35 -18.26
CA ASP A 857 25.18 -15.57 -17.48
C ASP A 857 26.34 -15.63 -16.46
N ASP A 858 27.52 -15.16 -16.84
CA ASP A 858 28.66 -14.95 -15.94
C ASP A 858 28.36 -13.92 -14.84
N VAL A 859 27.82 -12.74 -15.16
CA VAL A 859 27.56 -11.70 -14.15
C VAL A 859 26.42 -12.10 -13.19
N LEU A 860 25.42 -12.84 -13.67
CA LEU A 860 24.38 -13.42 -12.82
C LEU A 860 24.94 -14.53 -11.92
N SER A 861 25.89 -15.33 -12.41
CA SER A 861 26.57 -16.39 -11.67
C SER A 861 27.51 -15.83 -10.58
N ASP A 862 28.30 -14.80 -10.90
CA ASP A 862 29.15 -14.07 -9.95
C ASP A 862 28.31 -13.42 -8.83
N PHE A 863 27.24 -12.69 -9.20
CA PHE A 863 26.38 -12.03 -8.23
C PHE A 863 25.74 -13.03 -7.26
N TYR A 864 25.24 -14.16 -7.76
CA TYR A 864 24.72 -15.22 -6.88
C TYR A 864 25.83 -15.83 -6.03
N THR A 865 26.99 -16.16 -6.61
CA THR A 865 28.11 -16.79 -5.87
C THR A 865 28.59 -15.90 -4.71
N LYS A 866 28.65 -14.59 -4.94
CA LYS A 866 28.95 -13.55 -3.93
C LYS A 866 27.88 -13.48 -2.84
N TRP A 867 26.59 -13.48 -3.23
CA TRP A 867 25.48 -13.10 -2.34
C TRP A 867 24.59 -14.24 -1.83
N GLN A 868 24.83 -15.49 -2.20
CA GLN A 868 24.00 -16.68 -1.84
C GLN A 868 23.69 -16.87 -0.34
N HIS A 869 24.41 -16.19 0.55
CA HIS A 869 24.22 -16.22 2.00
C HIS A 869 23.25 -15.12 2.52
N ASP A 870 22.98 -14.06 1.76
CA ASP A 870 21.99 -13.04 2.10
C ASP A 870 20.70 -13.23 1.29
N PHE A 871 19.64 -13.66 1.99
CA PHE A 871 18.37 -14.02 1.34
C PHE A 871 17.63 -12.82 0.72
N LEU A 872 17.86 -11.59 1.20
CA LEU A 872 17.26 -10.39 0.62
C LEU A 872 17.95 -10.02 -0.70
N VAL A 873 19.28 -10.18 -0.78
CA VAL A 873 20.01 -9.96 -2.03
C VAL A 873 19.73 -11.07 -3.05
N VAL A 874 19.61 -12.34 -2.63
CA VAL A 874 19.18 -13.44 -3.50
C VAL A 874 17.75 -13.24 -4.04
N ASN A 875 16.84 -12.66 -3.25
CA ASN A 875 15.51 -12.28 -3.73
C ASN A 875 15.57 -11.23 -4.87
N LYS A 876 16.50 -10.27 -4.81
CA LYS A 876 16.74 -9.31 -5.91
C LYS A 876 17.24 -10.02 -7.18
N TRP A 877 18.10 -11.02 -7.03
CA TRP A 877 18.62 -11.84 -8.14
C TRP A 877 17.55 -12.75 -8.78
N PHE A 878 16.62 -13.30 -7.99
CA PHE A 878 15.43 -13.97 -8.52
C PHE A 878 14.53 -13.00 -9.29
N ALA A 879 14.24 -11.83 -8.71
CA ALA A 879 13.36 -10.83 -9.32
C ALA A 879 13.91 -10.29 -10.65
N LEU A 880 15.21 -9.99 -10.73
CA LEU A 880 15.84 -9.51 -11.97
C LEU A 880 15.73 -10.53 -13.11
N GLN A 881 15.94 -11.82 -12.82
CA GLN A 881 15.78 -12.86 -13.83
C GLN A 881 14.32 -13.10 -14.20
N ALA A 882 13.39 -13.01 -13.23
CA ALA A 882 11.97 -13.19 -13.47
C ALA A 882 11.38 -12.07 -14.35
N MET A 883 11.79 -10.83 -14.09
CA MET A 883 11.44 -9.63 -14.85
C MET A 883 12.30 -9.42 -16.12
N SER A 884 12.96 -10.47 -16.62
CA SER A 884 13.69 -10.39 -17.89
C SER A 884 12.72 -10.51 -19.07
N ASP A 885 12.82 -9.58 -20.02
CA ASP A 885 11.99 -9.52 -21.21
C ASP A 885 12.53 -10.39 -22.37
N ILE A 886 13.63 -11.12 -22.15
CA ILE A 886 14.20 -12.07 -23.11
C ILE A 886 13.12 -13.09 -23.51
N PRO A 887 12.84 -13.31 -24.82
CA PRO A 887 11.73 -14.17 -25.24
C PRO A 887 11.82 -15.61 -24.71
N GLY A 888 10.74 -16.11 -24.11
CA GLY A 888 10.65 -17.46 -23.57
C GLY A 888 11.18 -17.61 -22.13
N ASN A 889 11.37 -16.50 -21.40
CA ASN A 889 11.92 -16.48 -20.04
C ASN A 889 11.15 -17.37 -19.02
N VAL A 890 9.90 -17.74 -19.31
CA VAL A 890 9.14 -18.74 -18.54
C VAL A 890 9.92 -20.04 -18.31
N THR A 891 10.74 -20.47 -19.28
CA THR A 891 11.60 -21.66 -19.16
C THR A 891 12.74 -21.45 -18.15
N ASN A 892 13.22 -20.23 -17.95
CA ASN A 892 14.21 -19.91 -16.92
C ASN A 892 13.55 -19.85 -15.53
N VAL A 893 12.40 -19.19 -15.42
CA VAL A 893 11.62 -19.10 -14.17
C VAL A 893 11.21 -20.50 -13.67
N GLN A 894 10.83 -21.41 -14.58
CA GLN A 894 10.57 -22.82 -14.25
C GLN A 894 11.79 -23.56 -13.68
N LYS A 895 13.02 -23.29 -14.19
CA LYS A 895 14.25 -23.85 -13.61
C LYS A 895 14.52 -23.28 -12.22
N LEU A 896 14.30 -21.97 -12.04
CA LEU A 896 14.54 -21.26 -10.78
C LEU A 896 13.64 -21.74 -9.63
N LEU A 897 12.47 -22.32 -9.91
CA LEU A 897 11.65 -23.00 -8.87
C LEU A 897 12.36 -24.21 -8.24
N GLY A 898 13.25 -24.89 -8.99
CA GLY A 898 14.06 -26.00 -8.52
C GLY A 898 15.41 -25.57 -7.92
N HIS A 899 15.67 -24.27 -7.80
CA HIS A 899 16.93 -23.73 -7.30
C HIS A 899 17.03 -23.88 -5.77
N PRO A 900 18.17 -24.30 -5.18
CA PRO A 900 18.27 -24.57 -3.74
C PRO A 900 17.95 -23.39 -2.82
N ALA A 901 18.08 -22.14 -3.30
CA ALA A 901 17.72 -20.95 -2.54
C ALA A 901 16.21 -20.61 -2.60
N PHE A 902 15.42 -21.24 -3.48
CA PHE A 902 13.97 -21.03 -3.58
C PHE A 902 13.19 -21.85 -2.55
N ASP A 903 12.08 -21.32 -2.03
CA ASP A 903 11.11 -22.05 -1.23
C ASP A 903 9.72 -21.45 -1.46
N LEU A 904 8.77 -22.27 -1.90
CA LEU A 904 7.40 -21.87 -2.20
C LEU A 904 6.60 -21.43 -0.95
N ARG A 905 7.10 -21.73 0.26
CA ARG A 905 6.47 -21.37 1.54
C ARG A 905 6.83 -19.97 2.03
N ASN A 906 7.91 -19.36 1.52
CA ASN A 906 8.32 -18.02 1.91
C ASN A 906 7.71 -16.97 0.95
N PRO A 907 6.88 -16.02 1.44
CA PRO A 907 6.23 -15.04 0.56
C PRO A 907 7.20 -14.17 -0.23
N ASN A 908 8.31 -13.73 0.36
CA ASN A 908 9.30 -12.90 -0.31
C ASN A 908 9.90 -13.59 -1.55
N LYS A 909 10.19 -14.89 -1.47
CA LYS A 909 10.66 -15.69 -2.61
C LYS A 909 9.59 -15.84 -3.69
N VAL A 910 8.33 -16.13 -3.29
CA VAL A 910 7.19 -16.24 -4.23
C VAL A 910 6.96 -14.92 -4.98
N TYR A 911 6.91 -13.78 -4.28
CA TYR A 911 6.75 -12.47 -4.91
C TYR A 911 7.93 -12.11 -5.81
N SER A 912 9.16 -12.49 -5.43
CA SER A 912 10.36 -12.22 -6.24
C SER A 912 10.37 -13.03 -7.54
N LEU A 913 10.12 -14.34 -7.50
CA LEU A 913 10.23 -15.20 -8.68
C LEU A 913 8.92 -15.29 -9.49
N ILE A 914 7.80 -15.61 -8.84
CA ILE A 914 6.52 -15.83 -9.53
C ILE A 914 5.81 -14.50 -9.76
N GLY A 915 5.79 -13.62 -8.76
CA GLY A 915 5.30 -12.25 -8.90
C GLY A 915 6.13 -11.42 -9.88
N GLY A 916 7.46 -11.53 -9.81
CA GLY A 916 8.39 -10.89 -10.76
C GLY A 916 8.15 -11.33 -12.21
N PHE A 917 7.87 -12.62 -12.46
CA PHE A 917 7.56 -13.11 -13.81
C PHE A 917 6.27 -12.50 -14.37
N CYS A 918 5.24 -12.35 -13.53
CA CYS A 918 4.01 -11.63 -13.89
C CYS A 918 4.25 -10.13 -14.17
N GLY A 919 5.42 -9.60 -13.80
CA GLY A 919 5.87 -8.24 -14.06
C GLY A 919 6.54 -8.00 -15.42
N SER A 920 6.83 -9.04 -16.21
CA SER A 920 7.25 -8.93 -17.62
C SER A 920 6.04 -9.21 -18.54
N PRO A 921 5.38 -8.19 -19.12
CA PRO A 921 4.14 -8.41 -19.84
C PRO A 921 4.33 -9.24 -21.11
N VAL A 922 5.44 -9.04 -21.84
CA VAL A 922 5.74 -9.76 -23.08
C VAL A 922 5.91 -11.27 -22.85
N ASN A 923 6.48 -11.67 -21.71
CA ASN A 923 6.67 -13.10 -21.37
C ASN A 923 5.47 -13.70 -20.62
N PHE A 924 4.82 -12.98 -19.70
CA PHE A 924 3.64 -13.51 -19.00
C PHE A 924 2.46 -13.69 -19.95
N HIS A 925 2.23 -12.72 -20.85
CA HIS A 925 1.22 -12.78 -21.90
C HIS A 925 1.79 -13.34 -23.22
N ALA A 926 2.73 -14.29 -23.18
CA ALA A 926 3.23 -14.95 -24.39
C ALA A 926 2.08 -15.60 -25.19
N LYS A 927 2.14 -15.53 -26.53
CA LYS A 927 1.04 -15.95 -27.42
C LYS A 927 0.69 -17.43 -27.36
N ASP A 928 1.58 -18.27 -26.84
CA ASP A 928 1.35 -19.70 -26.62
C ASP A 928 0.61 -20.01 -25.31
N GLY A 929 0.36 -19.01 -24.45
CA GLY A 929 -0.27 -19.17 -23.14
C GLY A 929 0.61 -19.85 -22.09
N SER A 930 1.91 -20.00 -22.35
CA SER A 930 2.86 -20.67 -21.44
C SER A 930 2.92 -20.00 -20.06
N GLY A 931 2.98 -18.66 -20.02
CA GLY A 931 2.96 -17.88 -18.78
C GLY A 931 1.65 -18.02 -17.98
N TYR A 932 0.51 -18.06 -18.67
CA TYR A 932 -0.80 -18.31 -18.04
C TYR A 932 -0.87 -19.71 -17.42
N LYS A 933 -0.49 -20.74 -18.17
CA LYS A 933 -0.51 -22.13 -17.69
C LYS A 933 0.40 -22.29 -16.46
N PHE A 934 1.61 -21.76 -16.54
CA PHE A 934 2.59 -21.76 -15.46
C PHE A 934 2.01 -21.16 -14.17
N LEU A 935 1.36 -20.00 -14.26
CA LEU A 935 0.75 -19.35 -13.10
C LEU A 935 -0.47 -20.13 -12.56
N GLY A 936 -1.33 -20.64 -13.44
CA GLY A 936 -2.52 -21.41 -13.05
C GLY A 936 -2.19 -22.69 -12.28
N GLU A 937 -1.19 -23.44 -12.74
CA GLU A 937 -0.72 -24.66 -12.07
C GLU A 937 -0.04 -24.36 -10.72
N LEU A 938 0.58 -23.19 -10.56
CA LEU A 938 1.18 -22.75 -9.30
C LEU A 938 0.17 -22.21 -8.29
N VAL A 939 -0.89 -21.52 -8.73
CA VAL A 939 -1.95 -20.99 -7.85
C VAL A 939 -2.59 -22.11 -7.02
N LEU A 940 -2.94 -23.24 -7.64
CA LEU A 940 -3.55 -24.39 -6.94
C LEU A 940 -2.61 -25.14 -5.98
N GLN A 941 -1.30 -24.85 -6.04
CA GLN A 941 -0.30 -25.32 -5.07
C GLN A 941 -0.12 -24.31 -3.94
N LEU A 942 0.01 -23.02 -4.29
CA LEU A 942 0.13 -21.92 -3.34
C LEU A 942 -1.11 -21.80 -2.44
N ASP A 943 -2.32 -22.00 -2.96
CA ASP A 943 -3.57 -21.85 -2.18
C ASP A 943 -3.62 -22.78 -0.96
N LYS A 944 -3.05 -23.98 -1.09
CA LYS A 944 -2.98 -25.00 -0.03
C LYS A 944 -1.88 -24.74 1.01
N ILE A 945 -0.99 -23.79 0.71
CA ILE A 945 0.11 -23.37 1.59
C ILE A 945 -0.25 -22.05 2.27
N ASN A 946 -0.68 -21.07 1.46
CA ASN A 946 -0.93 -19.68 1.85
C ASN A 946 -1.94 -19.02 0.88
N PRO A 947 -3.24 -19.02 1.22
CA PRO A 947 -4.32 -18.39 0.44
C PRO A 947 -4.11 -16.91 0.10
N GLN A 948 -3.47 -16.15 1.00
CA GLN A 948 -3.26 -14.71 0.87
C GLN A 948 -2.16 -14.38 -0.16
N VAL A 949 -1.12 -15.24 -0.25
CA VAL A 949 -0.14 -15.19 -1.34
C VAL A 949 -0.75 -15.67 -2.66
N ALA A 950 -1.56 -16.73 -2.65
CA ALA A 950 -2.17 -17.31 -3.85
C ALA A 950 -3.14 -16.35 -4.55
N SER A 951 -4.06 -15.72 -3.81
CA SER A 951 -5.03 -14.74 -4.32
C SER A 951 -4.36 -13.51 -4.95
N ARG A 952 -3.24 -13.05 -4.39
CA ARG A 952 -2.38 -12.01 -4.99
C ARG A 952 -1.75 -12.45 -6.31
N MET A 953 -1.36 -13.72 -6.45
CA MET A 953 -0.89 -14.25 -7.74
C MET A 953 -2.02 -14.34 -8.78
N VAL A 954 -3.23 -14.78 -8.39
CA VAL A 954 -4.40 -14.79 -9.30
C VAL A 954 -4.76 -13.40 -9.83
N SER A 955 -4.46 -12.35 -9.08
CA SER A 955 -4.73 -10.96 -9.49
C SER A 955 -4.02 -10.56 -10.80
N ALA A 956 -2.96 -11.26 -11.22
CA ALA A 956 -2.34 -11.06 -12.54
C ALA A 956 -3.29 -11.41 -13.72
N PHE A 957 -4.23 -12.34 -13.52
CA PHE A 957 -5.26 -12.66 -14.51
C PHE A 957 -6.38 -11.61 -14.60
N SER A 958 -6.53 -10.70 -13.63
CA SER A 958 -7.69 -9.79 -13.55
C SER A 958 -7.93 -8.96 -14.82
N ARG A 959 -6.87 -8.64 -15.58
CA ARG A 959 -6.95 -7.85 -16.82
C ARG A 959 -7.23 -8.70 -18.08
N TRP A 960 -7.49 -10.01 -17.98
CA TRP A 960 -7.49 -10.96 -19.11
C TRP A 960 -8.32 -10.54 -20.34
N ARG A 961 -9.41 -9.80 -20.14
CA ARG A 961 -10.31 -9.32 -21.20
C ARG A 961 -9.81 -8.11 -21.99
N ARG A 962 -8.74 -7.45 -21.53
CA ARG A 962 -8.13 -6.32 -22.26
C ARG A 962 -7.31 -6.79 -23.47
N TYR A 963 -6.90 -8.05 -23.53
CA TYR A 963 -6.04 -8.59 -24.58
C TYR A 963 -6.85 -9.12 -25.78
N ASP A 964 -6.15 -9.57 -26.82
CA ASP A 964 -6.76 -10.22 -27.99
C ASP A 964 -7.55 -11.50 -27.66
N GLU A 965 -8.45 -11.91 -28.56
CA GLU A 965 -9.35 -13.07 -28.36
C GLU A 965 -8.60 -14.38 -28.06
N HIS A 966 -7.39 -14.57 -28.59
CA HIS A 966 -6.61 -15.77 -28.34
C HIS A 966 -6.05 -15.79 -26.92
N ARG A 967 -5.44 -14.68 -26.49
CA ARG A 967 -5.02 -14.46 -25.10
C ARG A 967 -6.19 -14.56 -24.12
N GLN A 968 -7.35 -14.02 -24.47
CA GLN A 968 -8.57 -14.12 -23.66
C GLN A 968 -8.96 -15.59 -23.42
N ALA A 969 -9.06 -16.39 -24.48
CA ALA A 969 -9.43 -17.80 -24.36
C ALA A 969 -8.44 -18.60 -23.49
N LEU A 970 -7.14 -18.38 -23.67
CA LEU A 970 -6.09 -19.07 -22.91
C LEU A 970 -6.10 -18.70 -21.41
N ALA A 971 -6.23 -17.42 -21.08
CA ALA A 971 -6.30 -16.95 -19.70
C ALA A 971 -7.62 -17.36 -19.01
N LYS A 972 -8.75 -17.28 -19.71
CA LYS A 972 -10.07 -17.72 -19.21
C LYS A 972 -10.04 -19.20 -18.83
N ALA A 973 -9.43 -20.06 -19.65
CA ALA A 973 -9.30 -21.49 -19.36
C ALA A 973 -8.51 -21.77 -18.06
N GLN A 974 -7.54 -20.92 -17.70
CA GLN A 974 -6.83 -21.04 -16.41
C GLN A 974 -7.71 -20.61 -15.24
N LEU A 975 -8.46 -19.51 -15.36
CA LEU A 975 -9.42 -19.08 -14.33
C LEU A 975 -10.54 -20.11 -14.10
N GLU A 976 -11.08 -20.71 -15.16
CA GLU A 976 -12.07 -21.79 -15.08
C GLU A 976 -11.49 -23.04 -14.42
N MET A 977 -10.23 -23.38 -14.70
CA MET A 977 -9.50 -24.48 -14.06
C MET A 977 -9.22 -24.22 -12.57
N ILE A 978 -8.85 -22.99 -12.19
CA ILE A 978 -8.65 -22.58 -10.80
C ILE A 978 -9.96 -22.70 -9.99
N ILE A 979 -11.07 -22.15 -10.50
CA ILE A 979 -12.38 -22.22 -9.81
C ILE A 979 -12.91 -23.65 -9.70
N SER A 980 -12.56 -24.52 -10.66
CA SER A 980 -12.90 -25.95 -10.63
C SER A 980 -12.03 -26.76 -9.66
N GLY A 981 -11.08 -26.14 -8.96
CA GLY A 981 -10.23 -26.77 -7.97
C GLY A 981 -10.99 -27.20 -6.71
N ASN A 982 -10.90 -28.47 -6.33
CA ASN A 982 -11.50 -28.96 -5.08
C ASN A 982 -10.75 -28.41 -3.85
N GLY A 983 -11.50 -27.88 -2.87
CA GLY A 983 -10.96 -27.30 -1.64
C GLY A 983 -10.30 -25.93 -1.82
N LEU A 984 -10.71 -25.16 -2.83
CA LEU A 984 -10.23 -23.79 -3.09
C LEU A 984 -10.58 -22.84 -1.93
N SER A 985 -9.67 -21.95 -1.56
CA SER A 985 -9.92 -20.97 -0.49
C SER A 985 -10.94 -19.89 -0.86
N ASP A 986 -11.64 -19.36 0.16
CA ASP A 986 -12.50 -18.18 0.05
C ASP A 986 -11.74 -16.98 -0.58
N ASN A 987 -10.43 -16.86 -0.30
CA ASN A 987 -9.54 -15.81 -0.83
C ASN A 987 -9.35 -15.92 -2.35
N VAL A 988 -8.93 -17.09 -2.85
CA VAL A 988 -8.70 -17.32 -4.30
C VAL A 988 -10.02 -17.38 -5.06
N TYR A 989 -11.07 -17.97 -4.46
CA TYR A 989 -12.40 -18.03 -5.05
C TYR A 989 -12.93 -16.62 -5.38
N GLU A 990 -12.81 -15.65 -4.46
CA GLU A 990 -13.28 -14.28 -4.70
C GLU A 990 -12.60 -13.61 -5.89
N ILE A 991 -11.26 -13.63 -5.96
CA ILE A 991 -10.51 -12.99 -7.06
C ILE A 991 -10.83 -13.67 -8.40
N ALA A 992 -10.85 -15.00 -8.44
CA ALA A 992 -11.09 -15.74 -9.67
C ALA A 992 -12.54 -15.61 -10.15
N SER A 993 -13.53 -15.74 -9.24
CA SER A 993 -14.95 -15.65 -9.58
C SER A 993 -15.35 -14.25 -10.03
N LYS A 994 -14.87 -13.19 -9.37
CA LYS A 994 -15.07 -11.80 -9.85
C LYS A 994 -14.40 -11.59 -11.21
N SER A 995 -13.20 -12.14 -11.43
CA SER A 995 -12.49 -12.07 -12.72
C SER A 995 -13.21 -12.77 -13.87
N LEU A 996 -13.96 -13.86 -13.63
CA LEU A 996 -14.82 -14.45 -14.65
C LEU A 996 -16.21 -13.78 -14.75
N GLY A 997 -16.78 -13.36 -13.62
CA GLY A 997 -18.22 -13.11 -13.46
C GLY A 997 -18.72 -11.71 -13.79
N ALA A 998 -17.87 -10.72 -13.98
CA ALA A 998 -18.31 -9.39 -14.42
C ALA A 998 -18.96 -9.47 -15.81
N ALA A 999 -20.24 -9.15 -15.96
CA ALA A 999 -20.96 -9.11 -17.24
C ALA A 999 -22.08 -8.08 -17.19
#